data_AF-A0A1C3JJ64-F1
#
_entry.id   AF-A0A1C3JJ64-F1
#
_cell.length_a   1.000
_cell.length_b   1.000
_cell.length_c   1.000
_cell.angle_alpha   90.00
_cell.angle_beta   90.00
_cell.angle_gamma   90.00
#
_symmetry.space_group_name_H-M   'P 1'
#
loop_
_entity.id
_entity.type
_entity.pdbx_description
1 polymer ?
#
loop_
_entity_poly.entity_id
_entity_poly.type
_entity_poly.pdbx_seq_one_letter_code
_entity_poly.pdbx_strand_id
1 'polypeptide(L)'
;MWFLQQFDVFPAHLIQSGAYLRFLSPELLSTLTIEHRRVSLNHLWQLCPTPENVRFVDSYHSIIHHWLDIHVQLANTPNQLQRNQVSRLKECIDELTYSMSIHNQDIETISCNAKRSELNTHLTDYPLYSTLLFIYSMPDKEQKSTWLWLLARLQLCVENLTYEQLLDFDNARRTLSQKQPFTVNDIKGHSQIELSNLCLSYPELRRFSHYFITPPHPTRKRKPYHPYQSDNEYKDIMTTALGQSITVCTPVDTDGNEKSAFYELDNPTFKGSPSLTHDQAKRQYQFHRVGVENAIARNNQKLPMSMAALTPSELQCWLTHHCPELFSNQLNRLTEEDRVHWFLFFLRLFLGNTNCVPILFNQANKLGNSPENSCITYILDKKGDCASSLRLSTRNLFKGKQAPPGAKQYYSTQTYVELKLPWPLGTLLNLILRALPPSKRHNTPIESALAKSTNEQKQWLSTLLKESKAVFPFKVTPTALFHAFQHFCAQSLPSVWSDYLNQNGSVLMHYVNVETSAFSSLLNRHWFNFITLVGVPNELDWSSQTDTGSTLGDTFHQQCGSAITLRDSLFWDLFEVLLSPIKKRDRPISGEEYSQRIGLYLHIRTAVEFALRPVNAPYPLDKDCAWTAGIMVVQDKRVHHNEERRLLVLSEELSELLQDYQDFSQTLCPHYRPSQEPCLSVLIDDLWQAVSPQIISRLSEKYLAPIDPGSLRHLCAHQIIQTALQPHSEFEQSELNQKMNHYKRGQNPLAEFSLCSISTSIEIQRRMQKRVKHCNANSRTTGFWQSVEKWDVIVTDQMRQYSCERYA
;
A
#
# COMPACT_ATOMS: atom_id res chain seq x y z
N MET A 1 14.77 -17.59 19.25
CA MET A 1 13.95 -18.06 18.09
C MET A 1 13.69 -16.93 17.08
N TRP A 2 14.71 -16.18 16.68
CA TRP A 2 14.55 -15.05 15.76
C TRP A 2 14.15 -15.50 14.35
N PHE A 3 14.60 -16.68 13.91
CA PHE A 3 14.31 -17.24 12.58
C PHE A 3 12.83 -17.63 12.36
N LEU A 4 12.05 -17.81 13.43
CA LEU A 4 10.60 -18.06 13.36
C LEU A 4 9.75 -16.77 13.23
N GLN A 5 10.41 -15.61 13.24
CA GLN A 5 9.79 -14.29 13.10
C GLN A 5 10.15 -13.60 11.76
N GLN A 6 10.85 -14.30 10.87
CA GLN A 6 11.35 -13.75 9.61
C GLN A 6 10.50 -14.17 8.42
N PHE A 7 10.34 -13.26 7.46
CA PHE A 7 9.53 -13.42 6.25
C PHE A 7 10.37 -13.37 4.97
N ASP A 8 11.69 -13.56 5.08
CA ASP A 8 12.57 -13.67 3.91
C ASP A 8 12.10 -14.84 3.03
N VAL A 9 12.29 -14.75 1.71
CA VAL A 9 11.77 -15.75 0.77
C VAL A 9 12.79 -16.86 0.57
N PHE A 10 12.39 -18.12 0.76
CA PHE A 10 13.23 -19.29 0.43
C PHE A 10 13.68 -19.19 -1.04
N PRO A 11 14.97 -19.35 -1.36
CA PRO A 11 15.48 -19.03 -2.70
C PRO A 11 14.78 -19.80 -3.83
N ALA A 12 14.30 -19.09 -4.85
CA ALA A 12 13.48 -19.67 -5.92
C ALA A 12 14.20 -20.77 -6.72
N HIS A 13 15.51 -20.63 -6.94
CA HIS A 13 16.31 -21.64 -7.65
C HIS A 13 16.36 -22.98 -6.91
N LEU A 14 16.44 -22.97 -5.57
CA LEU A 14 16.42 -24.20 -4.77
C LEU A 14 15.07 -24.93 -4.85
N ILE A 15 13.97 -24.21 -5.13
CA ILE A 15 12.64 -24.81 -5.34
C ILE A 15 12.54 -25.45 -6.74
N GLN A 16 13.44 -25.09 -7.66
CA GLN A 16 13.43 -25.51 -9.06
C GLN A 16 14.41 -26.64 -9.37
N SER A 17 15.21 -27.09 -8.39
CA SER A 17 16.21 -28.15 -8.55
C SER A 17 16.47 -28.93 -7.25
N GLY A 18 17.17 -30.06 -7.38
CA GLY A 18 17.68 -30.83 -6.25
C GLY A 18 16.62 -31.46 -5.33
N ALA A 19 16.96 -31.58 -4.05
CA ALA A 19 16.14 -32.26 -3.05
C ALA A 19 14.84 -31.50 -2.68
N TYR A 20 14.86 -30.18 -2.73
CA TYR A 20 13.70 -29.36 -2.30
C TYR A 20 12.59 -29.32 -3.35
N LEU A 21 12.91 -29.32 -4.65
CA LEU A 21 11.91 -29.49 -5.72
C LEU A 21 11.13 -30.80 -5.53
N ARG A 22 11.85 -31.90 -5.25
CA ARG A 22 11.23 -33.22 -5.03
C ARG A 22 10.34 -33.24 -3.80
N PHE A 23 10.81 -32.64 -2.70
CA PHE A 23 10.03 -32.49 -1.47
C PHE A 23 8.75 -31.66 -1.64
N LEU A 24 8.74 -30.74 -2.62
CA LEU A 24 7.62 -29.88 -2.97
C LEU A 24 6.82 -30.37 -4.20
N SER A 25 7.12 -31.57 -4.73
CA SER A 25 6.47 -32.08 -5.94
C SER A 25 4.96 -32.28 -5.72
N PRO A 26 4.09 -31.77 -6.61
CA PRO A 26 2.62 -31.80 -6.43
C PRO A 26 1.98 -33.19 -6.57
N GLU A 27 2.70 -34.19 -7.06
CA GLU A 27 2.12 -35.48 -7.50
C GLU A 27 1.44 -36.29 -6.38
N LEU A 28 1.59 -35.91 -5.10
CA LEU A 28 1.06 -36.65 -3.95
C LEU A 28 0.41 -35.79 -2.85
N LEU A 29 0.29 -34.46 -3.00
CA LEU A 29 -0.04 -33.58 -1.86
C LEU A 29 -1.00 -32.44 -2.19
N SER A 30 -1.84 -32.09 -1.21
CA SER A 30 -2.74 -30.93 -1.31
C SER A 30 -1.98 -29.60 -1.35
N THR A 31 -2.56 -28.59 -2.00
CA THR A 31 -1.99 -27.22 -2.09
C THR A 31 -1.69 -26.61 -0.72
N LEU A 32 -2.53 -26.90 0.29
CA LEU A 32 -2.35 -26.44 1.67
C LEU A 32 -1.09 -27.05 2.31
N THR A 33 -0.81 -28.32 2.01
CA THR A 33 0.38 -29.04 2.50
C THR A 33 1.66 -28.49 1.89
N ILE A 34 1.62 -28.13 0.59
CA ILE A 34 2.76 -27.53 -0.12
C ILE A 34 3.13 -26.17 0.49
N GLU A 35 2.14 -25.32 0.77
CA GLU A 35 2.39 -24.01 1.40
C GLU A 35 2.94 -24.15 2.83
N HIS A 36 2.42 -25.08 3.64
CA HIS A 36 2.99 -25.37 4.96
C HIS A 36 4.43 -25.87 4.89
N ARG A 37 4.76 -26.70 3.90
CA ARG A 37 6.14 -27.15 3.64
C ARG A 37 7.04 -26.01 3.21
N ARG A 38 6.59 -25.11 2.33
CA ARG A 38 7.34 -23.90 1.92
C ARG A 38 7.68 -23.00 3.10
N VAL A 39 6.71 -22.75 3.98
CA VAL A 39 6.94 -21.96 5.21
C VAL A 39 7.96 -22.65 6.12
N SER A 40 7.86 -23.98 6.27
CA SER A 40 8.78 -24.74 7.13
C SER A 40 10.20 -24.79 6.54
N LEU A 41 10.34 -24.96 5.22
CA LEU A 41 11.61 -24.85 4.51
C LEU A 41 12.23 -23.48 4.66
N ASN A 42 11.43 -22.42 4.63
CA ASN A 42 11.93 -21.08 4.87
C ASN A 42 12.51 -20.91 6.27
N HIS A 43 11.79 -21.36 7.30
CA HIS A 43 12.32 -21.34 8.67
C HIS A 43 13.60 -22.19 8.81
N LEU A 44 13.65 -23.33 8.13
CA LEU A 44 14.83 -24.22 8.09
C LEU A 44 16.02 -23.54 7.42
N TRP A 45 15.78 -22.81 6.32
CA TRP A 45 16.79 -22.03 5.61
C TRP A 45 17.35 -20.89 6.46
N GLN A 46 16.48 -20.16 7.17
CA GLN A 46 16.91 -19.10 8.10
C GLN A 46 17.68 -19.66 9.30
N LEU A 47 17.32 -20.86 9.75
CA LEU A 47 18.05 -21.55 10.81
C LEU A 47 19.45 -22.00 10.34
N CYS A 48 19.54 -22.59 9.15
CA CYS A 48 20.79 -23.04 8.53
C CYS A 48 20.65 -23.19 7.00
N PRO A 49 21.23 -22.27 6.20
CA PRO A 49 21.26 -22.40 4.74
C PRO A 49 22.00 -23.66 4.30
N THR A 50 21.42 -24.42 3.36
CA THR A 50 21.93 -25.73 2.92
C THR A 50 21.89 -25.92 1.40
N PRO A 51 22.80 -26.71 0.80
CA PRO A 51 22.91 -26.89 -0.65
C PRO A 51 21.70 -27.61 -1.26
N GLU A 52 21.46 -27.39 -2.56
CA GLU A 52 20.43 -28.11 -3.35
C GLU A 52 20.54 -29.63 -3.24
N ASN A 53 21.77 -30.11 -3.13
CA ASN A 53 22.12 -31.51 -2.98
C ASN A 53 22.84 -31.71 -1.64
N VAL A 54 22.07 -32.09 -0.61
CA VAL A 54 22.61 -32.46 0.71
C VAL A 54 23.26 -33.83 0.61
N ARG A 55 24.61 -33.85 0.67
CA ARG A 55 25.40 -35.09 0.52
C ARG A 55 25.43 -36.00 1.74
N PHE A 56 25.26 -35.47 2.96
CA PHE A 56 25.38 -36.24 4.20
C PHE A 56 24.04 -36.24 4.95
N VAL A 57 23.11 -37.06 4.49
CA VAL A 57 21.68 -36.99 4.90
C VAL A 57 21.48 -37.33 6.38
N ASP A 58 22.12 -38.39 6.90
CA ASP A 58 21.95 -38.75 8.33
C ASP A 58 22.64 -37.74 9.26
N SER A 59 23.80 -37.24 8.81
CA SER A 59 24.51 -36.18 9.53
C SER A 59 23.70 -34.90 9.55
N TYR A 60 23.02 -34.56 8.44
CA TYR A 60 22.09 -33.42 8.34
C TYR A 60 20.93 -33.56 9.32
N HIS A 61 20.26 -34.72 9.35
CA HIS A 61 19.15 -34.95 10.27
C HIS A 61 19.56 -34.73 11.73
N SER A 62 20.61 -35.43 12.15
CA SER A 62 21.07 -35.42 13.53
C SER A 62 21.58 -34.04 13.95
N ILE A 63 22.29 -33.34 13.06
CA ILE A 63 22.88 -32.05 13.40
C ILE A 63 21.86 -30.91 13.44
N ILE A 64 20.92 -30.88 12.50
CA ILE A 64 19.95 -29.79 12.41
C ILE A 64 18.89 -29.93 13.51
N HIS A 65 18.50 -31.16 13.88
CA HIS A 65 17.66 -31.38 15.07
C HIS A 65 18.35 -30.88 16.34
N HIS A 66 19.61 -31.26 16.56
CA HIS A 66 20.35 -30.81 17.74
C HIS A 66 20.55 -29.29 17.75
N TRP A 67 20.83 -28.71 16.58
CA TRP A 67 20.97 -27.27 16.39
C TRP A 67 19.68 -26.51 16.71
N LEU A 68 18.53 -27.02 16.24
CA LEU A 68 17.21 -26.49 16.56
C LEU A 68 16.94 -26.54 18.07
N ASP A 69 17.22 -27.67 18.71
CA ASP A 69 16.99 -27.86 20.15
C ASP A 69 17.81 -26.89 21.00
N ILE A 70 19.05 -26.59 20.61
CA ILE A 70 19.87 -25.57 21.27
C ILE A 70 19.21 -24.19 21.15
N HIS A 71 18.75 -23.82 19.94
CA HIS A 71 18.09 -22.54 19.74
C HIS A 71 16.74 -22.40 20.45
N VAL A 72 16.01 -23.51 20.64
CA VAL A 72 14.79 -23.56 21.45
C VAL A 72 15.12 -23.34 22.92
N GLN A 73 16.17 -24.01 23.44
CA GLN A 73 16.62 -23.83 24.82
C GLN A 73 17.11 -22.40 25.10
N LEU A 74 17.77 -21.76 24.12
CA LEU A 74 18.25 -20.38 24.25
C LEU A 74 17.14 -19.31 24.20
N ALA A 75 15.95 -19.65 23.71
CA ALA A 75 14.87 -18.68 23.50
C ALA A 75 14.02 -18.37 24.76
N ASN A 76 14.28 -19.04 25.90
CA ASN A 76 13.39 -19.14 27.05
C ASN A 76 11.99 -19.69 26.67
N THR A 77 11.18 -20.06 27.68
CA THR A 77 9.99 -20.91 27.55
C THR A 77 9.09 -20.52 26.36
N PRO A 78 9.05 -21.34 25.27
CA PRO A 78 8.32 -20.96 24.07
C PRO A 78 6.82 -20.92 24.35
N ASN A 79 6.12 -19.93 23.77
CA ASN A 79 4.66 -19.86 23.81
C ASN A 79 4.03 -20.99 22.95
N GLN A 80 2.71 -21.19 23.03
CA GLN A 80 2.06 -22.31 22.34
C GLN A 80 2.24 -22.26 20.81
N LEU A 81 2.19 -21.07 20.21
CA LEU A 81 2.40 -20.90 18.76
C LEU A 81 3.83 -21.32 18.37
N GLN A 82 4.81 -20.90 19.16
CA GLN A 82 6.22 -21.22 18.98
C GLN A 82 6.48 -22.72 19.14
N ARG A 83 5.84 -23.39 20.10
CA ARG A 83 5.90 -24.86 20.25
C ARG A 83 5.33 -25.57 19.02
N ASN A 84 4.19 -25.11 18.52
CA ASN A 84 3.57 -25.68 17.32
C ASN A 84 4.47 -25.48 16.07
N GLN A 85 5.10 -24.31 15.93
CA GLN A 85 6.05 -24.04 14.84
C GLN A 85 7.30 -24.91 14.94
N VAL A 86 7.84 -25.11 16.14
CA VAL A 86 8.98 -26.02 16.38
C VAL A 86 8.61 -27.47 16.05
N SER A 87 7.42 -27.94 16.46
CA SER A 87 6.94 -29.29 16.11
C SER A 87 6.89 -29.48 14.59
N ARG A 88 6.26 -28.53 13.88
CA ARG A 88 6.19 -28.55 12.41
C ARG A 88 7.56 -28.49 11.76
N LEU A 89 8.51 -27.75 12.32
CA LEU A 89 9.86 -27.67 11.79
C LEU A 89 10.62 -28.99 11.99
N LYS A 90 10.42 -29.68 13.12
CA LYS A 90 10.96 -31.02 13.36
C LYS A 90 10.39 -32.04 12.38
N GLU A 91 9.07 -32.05 12.20
CA GLU A 91 8.38 -32.87 11.20
C GLU A 91 8.91 -32.58 9.78
N CYS A 92 9.12 -31.30 9.44
CA CYS A 92 9.70 -30.90 8.17
C CYS A 92 11.13 -31.42 7.97
N ILE A 93 11.98 -31.41 9.01
CA ILE A 93 13.33 -31.99 8.95
C ILE A 93 13.24 -33.50 8.71
N ASP A 94 12.35 -34.20 9.41
CA ASP A 94 12.16 -35.65 9.27
C ASP A 94 11.67 -36.02 7.87
N GLU A 95 10.63 -35.36 7.37
CA GLU A 95 10.08 -35.62 6.03
C GLU A 95 11.06 -35.25 4.91
N LEU A 96 11.82 -34.16 5.06
CA LEU A 96 12.82 -33.73 4.08
C LEU A 96 13.98 -34.73 4.01
N THR A 97 14.46 -35.19 5.17
CA THR A 97 15.52 -36.19 5.28
C THR A 97 15.06 -37.51 4.64
N TYR A 98 13.84 -37.95 4.94
CA TYR A 98 13.25 -39.15 4.34
C TYR A 98 13.13 -39.04 2.81
N SER A 99 12.70 -37.88 2.30
CA SER A 99 12.67 -37.61 0.86
C SER A 99 14.06 -37.67 0.24
N MET A 100 15.08 -37.13 0.93
CA MET A 100 16.47 -37.19 0.47
C MET A 100 17.02 -38.62 0.43
N SER A 101 16.72 -39.44 1.43
CA SER A 101 17.26 -40.81 1.54
C SER A 101 16.65 -41.79 0.53
N ILE A 102 15.40 -41.61 0.11
CA ILE A 102 14.80 -42.43 -0.97
C ILE A 102 15.52 -42.21 -2.31
N HIS A 103 16.08 -41.02 -2.53
CA HIS A 103 16.48 -40.57 -3.86
C HIS A 103 18.00 -40.32 -4.03
N ASN A 104 18.82 -40.53 -3.00
CA ASN A 104 20.28 -40.46 -3.06
C ASN A 104 20.88 -41.78 -2.56
N GLN A 105 21.66 -42.46 -3.41
CA GLN A 105 22.33 -43.73 -3.07
C GLN A 105 23.78 -43.55 -2.58
N ASP A 106 24.32 -42.33 -2.60
CA ASP A 106 25.72 -42.06 -2.29
C ASP A 106 25.92 -41.21 -1.02
N ILE A 107 26.60 -41.84 -0.05
CA ILE A 107 27.21 -41.35 1.20
C ILE A 107 26.23 -40.96 2.34
N GLU A 108 26.06 -41.89 3.29
CA GLU A 108 25.09 -41.79 4.39
C GLU A 108 25.54 -40.83 5.52
N THR A 109 26.84 -40.75 5.82
CA THR A 109 27.37 -39.98 6.97
C THR A 109 28.70 -39.28 6.69
N ILE A 110 28.92 -38.11 7.30
CA ILE A 110 30.21 -37.42 7.23
C ILE A 110 31.31 -38.22 7.95
N SER A 111 32.51 -38.27 7.37
CA SER A 111 33.67 -38.96 7.93
C SER A 111 34.06 -38.38 9.31
N CYS A 112 34.59 -39.23 10.21
CA CYS A 112 35.16 -38.74 11.45
C CYS A 112 36.42 -37.90 11.16
N ASN A 113 36.55 -36.75 11.80
CA ASN A 113 37.64 -35.78 11.55
C ASN A 113 37.71 -35.29 10.10
N ALA A 114 36.56 -35.06 9.47
CA ALA A 114 36.45 -34.56 8.10
C ALA A 114 37.36 -33.35 7.85
N LYS A 115 38.16 -33.43 6.78
CA LYS A 115 39.08 -32.35 6.39
C LYS A 115 38.33 -31.24 5.66
N ARG A 116 38.88 -30.02 5.66
CA ARG A 116 38.33 -28.90 4.88
C ARG A 116 38.21 -29.24 3.40
N SER A 117 39.20 -29.96 2.86
CA SER A 117 39.22 -30.43 1.48
C SER A 117 38.00 -31.27 1.10
N GLU A 118 37.37 -31.96 2.05
CA GLU A 118 36.18 -32.80 1.81
C GLU A 118 34.90 -31.98 1.62
N LEU A 119 34.88 -30.71 2.08
CA LEU A 119 33.73 -29.81 2.00
C LEU A 119 34.02 -28.55 1.16
N ASN A 120 35.11 -28.51 0.38
CA ASN A 120 35.57 -27.31 -0.35
C ASN A 120 34.47 -26.58 -1.14
N THR A 121 33.58 -27.33 -1.79
CA THR A 121 32.45 -26.76 -2.56
C THR A 121 31.33 -26.18 -1.69
N HIS A 122 31.19 -26.63 -0.45
CA HIS A 122 30.16 -26.14 0.49
C HIS A 122 30.69 -25.04 1.41
N LEU A 123 32.01 -24.90 1.55
CA LEU A 123 32.63 -24.01 2.53
C LEU A 123 32.38 -22.54 2.23
N THR A 124 32.37 -22.14 0.97
CA THR A 124 32.13 -20.75 0.55
C THR A 124 30.64 -20.42 0.53
N ASP A 125 29.84 -21.34 0.00
CA ASP A 125 28.44 -21.07 -0.36
C ASP A 125 27.49 -21.38 0.81
N TYR A 126 27.88 -22.31 1.68
CA TYR A 126 27.12 -22.76 2.85
C TYR A 126 28.03 -22.88 4.08
N PRO A 127 28.65 -21.77 4.52
CA PRO A 127 29.70 -21.80 5.52
C PRO A 127 29.19 -22.26 6.89
N LEU A 128 27.95 -21.90 7.26
CA LEU A 128 27.36 -22.30 8.54
C LEU A 128 27.12 -23.81 8.57
N TYR A 129 26.48 -24.34 7.52
CA TYR A 129 26.25 -25.78 7.39
C TYR A 129 27.56 -26.58 7.39
N SER A 130 28.57 -26.13 6.66
CA SER A 130 29.89 -26.76 6.64
C SER A 130 30.58 -26.73 8.00
N THR A 131 30.44 -25.63 8.76
CA THR A 131 30.98 -25.51 10.12
C THR A 131 30.29 -26.47 11.08
N LEU A 132 28.96 -26.57 10.99
CA LEU A 132 28.20 -27.55 11.77
C LEU A 132 28.70 -28.97 11.44
N LEU A 133 28.79 -29.34 10.17
CA LEU A 133 29.32 -30.64 9.74
C LEU A 133 30.72 -30.95 10.34
N PHE A 134 31.64 -29.98 10.37
CA PHE A 134 32.92 -30.19 11.03
C PHE A 134 32.81 -30.41 12.54
N ILE A 135 31.93 -29.69 13.24
CA ILE A 135 31.68 -29.93 14.66
C ILE A 135 31.09 -31.33 14.86
N TYR A 136 30.21 -31.77 13.96
CA TYR A 136 29.61 -33.09 14.04
C TYR A 136 30.58 -34.23 13.79
N SER A 137 31.57 -34.02 12.92
CA SER A 137 32.65 -34.98 12.62
C SER A 137 33.63 -35.22 13.78
N MET A 138 33.52 -34.45 14.88
CA MET A 138 34.36 -34.63 16.06
C MET A 138 34.05 -35.95 16.77
N PRO A 139 35.06 -36.71 17.23
CA PRO A 139 34.86 -37.98 17.92
C PRO A 139 34.30 -37.80 19.33
N ASP A 140 34.64 -36.69 20.00
CA ASP A 140 34.22 -36.40 21.37
C ASP A 140 32.84 -35.71 21.38
N LYS A 141 31.85 -36.37 22.00
CA LYS A 141 30.47 -35.89 22.11
C LYS A 141 30.34 -34.65 23.00
N GLU A 142 31.15 -34.55 24.06
CA GLU A 142 31.10 -33.42 24.98
C GLU A 142 31.67 -32.17 24.29
N GLN A 143 32.83 -32.30 23.64
CA GLN A 143 33.42 -31.21 22.86
C GLN A 143 32.49 -30.76 21.72
N LYS A 144 31.87 -31.70 21.01
CA LYS A 144 30.87 -31.41 19.98
C LYS A 144 29.74 -30.54 20.53
N SER A 145 29.17 -30.93 21.66
CA SER A 145 28.12 -30.15 22.33
C SER A 145 28.64 -28.76 22.73
N THR A 146 29.84 -28.67 23.33
CA THR A 146 30.44 -27.39 23.74
C THR A 146 30.58 -26.43 22.56
N TRP A 147 31.14 -26.88 21.45
CA TRP A 147 31.32 -26.04 20.26
C TRP A 147 30.01 -25.65 19.59
N LEU A 148 29.01 -26.54 19.55
CA LEU A 148 27.67 -26.21 19.04
C LEU A 148 27.00 -25.12 19.91
N TRP A 149 27.08 -25.23 21.23
CA TRP A 149 26.53 -24.22 22.13
C TRP A 149 27.22 -22.87 21.98
N LEU A 150 28.55 -22.83 21.85
CA LEU A 150 29.28 -21.59 21.65
C LEU A 150 28.91 -20.92 20.32
N LEU A 151 28.82 -21.71 19.23
CA LEU A 151 28.41 -21.21 17.92
C LEU A 151 26.98 -20.66 17.95
N ALA A 152 26.06 -21.33 18.65
CA ALA A 152 24.67 -20.87 18.78
C ALA A 152 24.57 -19.55 19.55
N ARG A 153 25.32 -19.41 20.67
CA ARG A 153 25.40 -18.15 21.42
C ARG A 153 25.98 -17.04 20.57
N LEU A 154 27.03 -17.32 19.77
CA LEU A 154 27.63 -16.35 18.86
C LEU A 154 26.65 -15.94 17.75
N GLN A 155 25.96 -16.89 17.11
CA GLN A 155 24.97 -16.59 16.09
C GLN A 155 23.77 -15.79 16.64
N LEU A 156 23.37 -15.99 17.89
CA LEU A 156 22.33 -15.14 18.51
C LEU A 156 22.78 -13.68 18.67
N CYS A 157 24.07 -13.43 18.86
CA CYS A 157 24.60 -12.07 18.98
C CYS A 157 24.87 -11.41 17.60
N VAL A 158 25.22 -12.21 16.58
CA VAL A 158 25.63 -11.71 15.25
C VAL A 158 24.50 -11.83 14.19
N GLU A 159 23.50 -12.66 14.42
CA GLU A 159 22.41 -13.08 13.52
C GLU A 159 22.89 -13.84 12.26
N ASN A 160 23.77 -13.25 11.44
CA ASN A 160 24.27 -13.82 10.18
C ASN A 160 25.81 -13.89 10.17
N LEU A 161 26.38 -15.06 10.47
CA LEU A 161 27.83 -15.27 10.47
C LEU A 161 28.39 -15.30 9.03
N THR A 162 29.41 -14.50 8.76
CA THR A 162 30.11 -14.49 7.45
C THR A 162 31.03 -15.69 7.29
N TYR A 163 31.47 -15.95 6.06
CA TYR A 163 32.46 -16.99 5.77
C TYR A 163 33.73 -16.80 6.60
N GLU A 164 34.25 -15.58 6.70
CA GLU A 164 35.49 -15.31 7.45
C GLU A 164 35.31 -15.58 8.95
N GLN A 165 34.15 -15.22 9.51
CA GLN A 165 33.85 -15.47 10.93
C GLN A 165 33.75 -16.97 11.23
N LEU A 166 33.15 -17.74 10.33
CA LEU A 166 33.01 -19.19 10.46
C LEU A 166 34.34 -19.92 10.21
N LEU A 167 35.17 -19.42 9.30
CA LEU A 167 36.54 -19.88 9.10
C LEU A 167 37.40 -19.62 10.34
N ASP A 168 37.37 -18.41 10.89
CA ASP A 168 38.08 -18.07 12.13
C ASP A 168 37.59 -18.96 13.28
N PHE A 169 36.28 -19.26 13.34
CA PHE A 169 35.70 -20.12 14.37
C PHE A 169 36.19 -21.58 14.22
N ASP A 170 36.19 -22.12 13.00
CA ASP A 170 36.71 -23.47 12.71
C ASP A 170 38.21 -23.58 13.00
N ASN A 171 39.00 -22.55 12.70
CA ASN A 171 40.43 -22.49 13.02
C ASN A 171 40.67 -22.47 14.54
N ALA A 172 39.91 -21.66 15.28
CA ALA A 172 39.98 -21.63 16.74
C ALA A 172 39.59 -22.98 17.34
N ARG A 173 38.50 -23.59 16.84
CA ARG A 173 38.04 -24.93 17.23
C ARG A 173 39.13 -25.98 17.05
N ARG A 174 39.75 -26.06 15.87
CA ARG A 174 40.81 -27.05 15.59
C ARG A 174 42.00 -26.91 16.52
N THR A 175 42.40 -25.67 16.80
CA THR A 175 43.56 -25.37 17.64
C THR A 175 43.28 -25.71 19.11
N LEU A 176 42.06 -25.44 19.59
CA LEU A 176 41.68 -25.61 21.00
C LEU A 176 41.11 -27.00 21.36
N SER A 177 40.57 -27.75 20.40
CA SER A 177 40.00 -29.10 20.66
C SER A 177 41.02 -30.09 21.23
N GLN A 178 42.32 -29.81 21.11
CA GLN A 178 43.40 -30.61 21.68
C GLN A 178 43.62 -30.38 23.19
N LYS A 179 43.00 -29.36 23.80
CA LYS A 179 43.30 -28.92 25.19
C LYS A 179 42.07 -28.81 26.12
N GLN A 180 40.88 -29.19 25.66
CA GLN A 180 39.57 -29.06 26.34
C GLN A 180 39.41 -27.80 27.23
N PRO A 181 39.21 -26.61 26.62
CA PRO A 181 39.33 -25.33 27.33
C PRO A 181 38.14 -24.92 28.20
N PHE A 182 36.92 -25.43 27.97
CA PHE A 182 35.72 -25.04 28.72
C PHE A 182 34.59 -26.06 28.51
N THR A 183 33.61 -26.06 29.40
CA THR A 183 32.48 -27.02 29.40
C THR A 183 31.21 -26.43 28.80
N VAL A 184 30.25 -27.29 28.43
CA VAL A 184 28.91 -26.88 27.98
C VAL A 184 28.19 -26.06 29.06
N ASN A 185 28.39 -26.40 30.33
CA ASN A 185 27.74 -25.71 31.45
C ASN A 185 28.23 -24.28 31.60
N ASP A 186 29.53 -24.06 31.38
CA ASP A 186 30.10 -22.71 31.33
C ASP A 186 29.38 -21.89 30.25
N ILE A 187 29.19 -22.45 29.05
CA ILE A 187 28.54 -21.72 27.95
C ILE A 187 27.05 -21.47 28.23
N LYS A 188 26.35 -22.43 28.82
CA LYS A 188 24.92 -22.32 29.14
C LYS A 188 24.66 -21.31 30.26
N GLY A 189 25.42 -21.39 31.34
CA GLY A 189 25.23 -20.60 32.54
C GLY A 189 25.77 -19.17 32.43
N HIS A 190 26.79 -18.94 31.61
CA HIS A 190 27.39 -17.62 31.46
C HIS A 190 26.46 -16.60 30.80
N SER A 191 26.40 -15.41 31.39
CA SER A 191 25.92 -14.18 30.78
C SER A 191 26.76 -13.80 29.56
N GLN A 192 26.30 -12.84 28.76
CA GLN A 192 27.05 -12.36 27.60
C GLN A 192 28.42 -11.76 27.98
N ILE A 193 28.50 -11.07 29.12
CA ILE A 193 29.76 -10.51 29.63
C ILE A 193 30.73 -11.64 30.02
N GLU A 194 30.24 -12.67 30.69
CA GLU A 194 31.04 -13.85 31.07
C GLU A 194 31.51 -14.65 29.84
N LEU A 195 30.69 -14.77 28.80
CA LEU A 195 31.11 -15.35 27.52
C LEU A 195 32.16 -14.52 26.81
N SER A 196 32.07 -13.18 26.88
CA SER A 196 33.10 -12.30 26.34
C SER A 196 34.43 -12.51 27.07
N ASN A 197 34.40 -12.54 28.39
CA ASN A 197 35.59 -12.82 29.22
C ASN A 197 36.18 -14.19 28.92
N LEU A 198 35.32 -15.22 28.79
CA LEU A 198 35.75 -16.56 28.37
C LEU A 198 36.48 -16.52 27.01
N CYS A 199 35.94 -15.78 26.03
CA CYS A 199 36.61 -15.60 24.75
C CYS A 199 37.94 -14.85 24.86
N LEU A 200 38.07 -13.89 25.79
CA LEU A 200 39.32 -13.14 26.01
C LEU A 200 40.42 -14.01 26.64
N SER A 201 40.04 -14.96 27.49
CA SER A 201 40.94 -15.90 28.16
C SER A 201 41.68 -16.85 27.20
N TYR A 202 41.15 -17.06 25.99
CA TYR A 202 41.77 -17.92 24.97
C TYR A 202 42.23 -17.09 23.75
N PRO A 203 43.53 -17.03 23.44
CA PRO A 203 44.06 -16.24 22.32
C PRO A 203 43.33 -16.46 20.99
N GLU A 204 42.95 -17.71 20.71
CA GLU A 204 42.27 -18.15 19.50
C GLU A 204 40.81 -17.66 19.43
N LEU A 205 40.17 -17.38 20.57
CA LEU A 205 38.78 -16.91 20.65
C LEU A 205 38.63 -15.41 20.88
N ARG A 206 39.74 -14.67 21.14
CA ARG A 206 39.70 -13.23 21.48
C ARG A 206 38.89 -12.40 20.48
N ARG A 207 38.97 -12.74 19.19
CA ARG A 207 38.24 -12.05 18.11
C ARG A 207 36.72 -12.20 18.19
N PHE A 208 36.19 -13.11 19.00
CA PHE A 208 34.75 -13.25 19.19
C PHE A 208 34.22 -12.47 20.40
N SER A 209 35.10 -12.01 21.28
CA SER A 209 34.73 -11.37 22.55
C SER A 209 33.85 -10.13 22.37
N HIS A 210 34.12 -9.29 21.36
CA HIS A 210 33.38 -8.05 21.14
C HIS A 210 31.95 -8.29 20.65
N TYR A 211 31.66 -9.42 20.01
CA TYR A 211 30.30 -9.76 19.57
C TYR A 211 29.36 -10.00 20.75
N PHE A 212 29.89 -10.42 21.91
CA PHE A 212 29.06 -10.64 23.10
C PHE A 212 28.80 -9.35 23.92
N ILE A 213 29.59 -8.28 23.76
CA ILE A 213 29.42 -7.04 24.54
C ILE A 213 28.72 -5.93 23.73
N THR A 214 28.80 -5.98 22.40
CA THR A 214 28.22 -4.94 21.56
C THR A 214 26.74 -5.24 21.30
N PRO A 215 25.78 -4.37 21.67
CA PRO A 215 24.38 -4.58 21.30
C PRO A 215 24.26 -4.58 19.77
N PRO A 216 23.39 -5.42 19.16
CA PRO A 216 23.16 -5.38 17.73
C PRO A 216 22.72 -3.96 17.36
N HIS A 217 23.51 -3.26 16.55
CA HIS A 217 23.15 -1.94 16.05
C HIS A 217 21.78 -2.05 15.33
N PRO A 218 20.70 -1.41 15.81
CA PRO A 218 19.37 -1.54 15.21
C PRO A 218 19.26 -0.87 13.82
N THR A 219 20.37 -0.35 13.28
CA THR A 219 20.39 0.56 12.13
C THR A 219 21.41 0.20 11.05
N ARG A 220 22.17 -0.89 11.17
CA ARG A 220 22.83 -1.46 9.98
C ARG A 220 21.77 -2.21 9.19
N LYS A 221 21.22 -1.53 8.18
CA LYS A 221 20.39 -2.15 7.14
C LYS A 221 21.00 -3.50 6.77
N ARG A 222 20.26 -4.57 7.04
CA ARG A 222 20.57 -5.92 6.57
C ARG A 222 20.86 -5.81 5.08
N LYS A 223 22.10 -6.10 4.66
CA LYS A 223 22.34 -6.42 3.26
C LYS A 223 21.71 -7.81 3.07
N PRO A 224 20.89 -8.04 2.04
CA PRO A 224 20.51 -9.40 1.68
C PRO A 224 21.80 -10.20 1.49
N TYR A 225 21.82 -11.43 2.00
CA TYR A 225 22.87 -12.38 1.65
C TYR A 225 22.72 -12.68 0.15
N HIS A 226 23.55 -12.05 -0.66
CA HIS A 226 23.72 -12.40 -2.07
C HIS A 226 25.03 -13.20 -2.16
N PRO A 227 24.99 -14.52 -2.34
CA PRO A 227 26.21 -15.33 -2.47
C PRO A 227 27.05 -15.00 -3.72
N TYR A 228 26.62 -14.08 -4.57
CA TYR A 228 27.29 -13.74 -5.84
C TYR A 228 27.49 -12.23 -5.98
N GLN A 229 28.65 -11.72 -5.55
CA GLN A 229 29.24 -10.53 -6.17
C GLN A 229 30.30 -11.03 -7.16
N SER A 230 29.99 -11.01 -8.46
CA SER A 230 30.98 -11.18 -9.53
C SER A 230 31.58 -9.83 -9.86
N ASP A 231 32.87 -9.64 -9.61
CA ASP A 231 33.51 -8.35 -9.80
C ASP A 231 34.10 -8.14 -11.22
N ASN A 232 34.00 -9.10 -12.17
CA ASN A 232 34.39 -8.93 -13.58
C ASN A 232 33.48 -9.69 -14.58
N GLU A 233 33.23 -9.09 -15.76
CA GLU A 233 32.41 -9.64 -16.85
C GLU A 233 33.11 -9.43 -18.21
N TYR A 234 33.26 -10.49 -19.01
CA TYR A 234 33.77 -10.45 -20.38
C TYR A 234 32.60 -10.49 -21.38
N LYS A 235 32.56 -9.59 -22.37
CA LYS A 235 31.49 -9.52 -23.37
C LYS A 235 32.05 -9.79 -24.77
N ASP A 236 31.46 -10.74 -25.49
CA ASP A 236 31.75 -11.04 -26.90
C ASP A 236 30.48 -10.89 -27.75
N ILE A 237 30.60 -10.57 -29.05
CA ILE A 237 29.44 -10.37 -29.94
C ILE A 237 29.41 -11.46 -30.99
N MET A 238 28.38 -12.30 -30.93
CA MET A 238 28.17 -13.41 -31.86
C MET A 238 26.98 -13.14 -32.77
N THR A 239 27.16 -13.28 -34.08
CA THR A 239 26.08 -13.14 -35.06
C THR A 239 25.44 -14.49 -35.33
N THR A 240 24.14 -14.61 -35.07
CA THR A 240 23.39 -15.85 -35.35
C THR A 240 23.20 -16.09 -36.85
N ALA A 241 22.82 -17.32 -37.22
CA ALA A 241 22.51 -17.71 -38.60
C ALA A 241 21.38 -16.87 -39.26
N LEU A 242 20.57 -16.18 -38.46
CA LEU A 242 19.51 -15.27 -38.91
C LEU A 242 19.98 -13.80 -39.02
N GLY A 243 21.29 -13.53 -38.87
CA GLY A 243 21.88 -12.19 -38.97
C GLY A 243 21.70 -11.31 -37.73
N GLN A 244 21.23 -11.85 -36.61
CA GLN A 244 21.06 -11.10 -35.36
C GLN A 244 22.36 -11.15 -34.53
N SER A 245 22.91 -10.00 -34.17
CA SER A 245 23.99 -9.91 -33.18
C SER A 245 23.43 -10.20 -31.79
N ILE A 246 24.09 -11.10 -31.06
CA ILE A 246 23.83 -11.44 -29.68
C ILE A 246 25.11 -11.17 -28.91
N THR A 247 25.00 -10.43 -27.81
CA THR A 247 26.14 -10.23 -26.91
C THR A 247 26.18 -11.38 -25.92
N VAL A 248 27.28 -12.14 -25.94
CA VAL A 248 27.57 -13.23 -25.02
C VAL A 248 28.33 -12.66 -23.84
N CYS A 249 27.70 -12.64 -22.67
CA CYS A 249 28.28 -12.19 -21.43
C CYS A 249 28.80 -13.39 -20.63
N THR A 250 30.10 -13.43 -20.38
CA THR A 250 30.76 -14.47 -19.59
C THR A 250 31.28 -13.83 -18.31
N PRO A 251 30.61 -14.03 -17.16
CA PRO A 251 31.12 -13.60 -15.88
C PRO A 251 32.39 -14.39 -15.55
N VAL A 252 33.38 -13.71 -14.99
CA VAL A 252 34.63 -14.32 -14.52
C VAL A 252 34.77 -14.05 -13.03
N ASP A 253 35.18 -15.07 -12.28
CA ASP A 253 35.49 -14.87 -10.87
C ASP A 253 36.83 -14.13 -10.68
N THR A 254 37.19 -13.86 -9.43
CA THR A 254 38.43 -13.14 -9.07
C THR A 254 39.69 -13.90 -9.47
N ASP A 255 39.59 -15.20 -9.75
CA ASP A 255 40.69 -16.07 -10.16
C ASP A 255 40.73 -16.28 -11.68
N GLY A 256 39.82 -15.65 -12.43
CA GLY A 256 39.76 -15.69 -13.89
C GLY A 256 39.06 -16.93 -14.46
N ASN A 257 38.33 -17.70 -13.65
CA ASN A 257 37.59 -18.86 -14.14
C ASN A 257 36.23 -18.44 -14.72
N GLU A 258 35.98 -18.89 -15.95
CA GLU A 258 34.76 -18.61 -16.68
C GLU A 258 33.56 -19.28 -16.01
N LYS A 259 32.51 -18.49 -15.77
CA LYS A 259 31.21 -19.00 -15.34
C LYS A 259 30.26 -19.13 -16.53
N SER A 260 29.10 -19.74 -16.29
CA SER A 260 28.08 -19.96 -17.32
C SER A 260 27.72 -18.64 -18.01
N ALA A 261 28.00 -18.59 -19.31
CA ALA A 261 27.70 -17.44 -20.14
C ALA A 261 26.18 -17.27 -20.28
N PHE A 262 25.74 -16.02 -20.35
CA PHE A 262 24.36 -15.68 -20.66
C PHE A 262 24.31 -14.74 -21.87
N TYR A 263 23.21 -14.79 -22.59
CA TYR A 263 23.03 -14.03 -23.82
C TYR A 263 22.19 -12.77 -23.53
N GLU A 264 22.75 -11.60 -23.82
CA GLU A 264 21.97 -10.38 -23.99
C GLU A 264 21.41 -10.37 -25.42
N LEU A 265 20.12 -10.65 -25.54
CA LEU A 265 19.35 -10.41 -26.76
C LEU A 265 19.15 -8.90 -26.88
N ASP A 266 19.75 -8.30 -27.91
CA ASP A 266 19.46 -6.93 -28.32
C ASP A 266 17.96 -6.83 -28.63
N ASN A 267 17.18 -6.36 -27.65
CA ASN A 267 15.75 -6.22 -27.80
C ASN A 267 15.48 -5.08 -28.81
N PRO A 268 14.93 -5.36 -30.00
CA PRO A 268 14.88 -4.39 -31.10
C PRO A 268 13.91 -3.22 -30.85
N THR A 269 13.18 -3.23 -29.72
CA THR A 269 12.23 -2.19 -29.34
C THR A 269 12.86 -0.99 -28.60
N PHE A 270 14.14 -1.04 -28.23
CA PHE A 270 14.83 0.01 -27.46
C PHE A 270 16.03 0.63 -28.18
N LYS A 271 15.98 0.74 -29.52
CA LYS A 271 16.96 1.51 -30.31
C LYS A 271 16.77 3.02 -30.07
N GLY A 272 17.34 3.53 -28.98
CA GLY A 272 17.39 4.97 -28.74
C GLY A 272 17.82 5.42 -27.35
N SER A 273 17.96 4.51 -26.38
CA SER A 273 18.51 4.86 -25.07
C SER A 273 20.03 4.72 -25.12
N PRO A 274 20.83 5.74 -24.79
CA PRO A 274 22.27 5.57 -24.72
C PRO A 274 22.60 4.48 -23.69
N SER A 275 23.49 3.56 -24.06
CA SER A 275 23.99 2.52 -23.16
C SER A 275 24.55 3.19 -21.90
N LEU A 276 23.90 2.97 -20.77
CA LEU A 276 24.31 3.54 -19.50
C LEU A 276 25.66 2.95 -19.11
N THR A 277 26.58 3.79 -18.64
CA THR A 277 27.81 3.27 -18.03
C THR A 277 27.47 2.45 -16.78
N HIS A 278 28.35 1.54 -16.36
CA HIS A 278 28.16 0.75 -15.13
C HIS A 278 27.81 1.65 -13.92
N ASP A 279 28.43 2.83 -13.80
CA ASP A 279 28.11 3.79 -12.74
C ASP A 279 26.73 4.44 -12.89
N GLN A 280 26.28 4.69 -14.12
CA GLN A 280 24.93 5.19 -14.38
C GLN A 280 23.87 4.10 -14.10
N ALA A 281 24.13 2.85 -14.48
CA ALA A 281 23.28 1.70 -14.18
C ALA A 281 23.23 1.42 -12.67
N LYS A 282 24.37 1.45 -11.98
CA LYS A 282 24.47 1.31 -10.52
C LYS A 282 23.76 2.45 -9.78
N ARG A 283 23.91 3.69 -10.25
CA ARG A 283 23.15 4.84 -9.71
C ARG A 283 21.66 4.68 -9.96
N GLN A 284 21.26 4.29 -11.16
CA GLN A 284 19.85 4.01 -11.49
C GLN A 284 19.31 2.92 -10.55
N TYR A 285 19.98 1.78 -10.41
CA TYR A 285 19.60 0.71 -9.48
C TYR A 285 19.50 1.20 -8.03
N GLN A 286 20.47 1.97 -7.53
CA GLN A 286 20.42 2.52 -6.17
C GLN A 286 19.27 3.50 -5.98
N PHE A 287 19.02 4.39 -6.95
CA PHE A 287 17.86 5.28 -6.95
C PHE A 287 16.55 4.50 -6.97
N HIS A 288 16.48 3.39 -7.71
CA HIS A 288 15.31 2.52 -7.76
C HIS A 288 15.11 1.78 -6.43
N ARG A 289 16.14 1.12 -5.88
CA ARG A 289 16.10 0.43 -4.59
C ARG A 289 15.68 1.36 -3.45
N VAL A 290 16.30 2.53 -3.35
CA VAL A 290 15.93 3.54 -2.32
C VAL A 290 14.51 4.06 -2.56
N GLY A 291 14.09 4.19 -3.81
CA GLY A 291 12.70 4.48 -4.17
C GLY A 291 11.73 3.43 -3.62
N VAL A 292 12.04 2.14 -3.81
CA VAL A 292 11.24 0.99 -3.35
C VAL A 292 11.19 0.90 -1.83
N GLU A 293 12.33 0.96 -1.14
CA GLU A 293 12.39 0.95 0.33
C GLU A 293 11.57 2.09 0.93
N ASN A 294 11.65 3.29 0.36
CA ASN A 294 10.86 4.43 0.79
C ASN A 294 9.37 4.27 0.47
N ALA A 295 9.02 3.63 -0.64
CA ALA A 295 7.64 3.36 -1.02
C ALA A 295 6.98 2.36 -0.04
N ILE A 296 7.68 1.29 0.31
CA ILE A 296 7.25 0.29 1.30
C ILE A 296 7.15 0.93 2.69
N ALA A 297 8.17 1.67 3.11
CA ALA A 297 8.18 2.34 4.41
C ALA A 297 7.01 3.34 4.54
N ARG A 298 6.72 4.13 3.50
CA ARG A 298 5.58 5.05 3.50
C ARG A 298 4.23 4.32 3.48
N ASN A 299 4.15 3.16 2.85
CA ASN A 299 2.92 2.36 2.85
C ASN A 299 2.67 1.77 4.25
N ASN A 300 3.71 1.18 4.85
CA ASN A 300 3.65 0.59 6.18
C ASN A 300 3.40 1.63 7.28
N GLN A 301 3.90 2.86 7.10
CA GLN A 301 3.58 3.98 8.00
C GLN A 301 2.09 4.28 8.05
N LYS A 302 1.34 4.08 6.96
CA LYS A 302 -0.10 4.37 6.89
C LYS A 302 -0.99 3.23 7.38
N LEU A 303 -0.42 2.11 7.78
CA LEU A 303 -1.20 0.98 8.30
C LEU A 303 -1.67 1.27 9.73
N PRO A 304 -2.84 0.74 10.14
CA PRO A 304 -3.40 0.95 11.49
C PRO A 304 -2.51 0.47 12.64
N MET A 305 -1.55 -0.43 12.38
CA MET A 305 -0.59 -0.94 13.37
C MET A 305 0.83 -0.39 13.21
N SER A 306 0.98 0.78 12.59
CA SER A 306 2.30 1.40 12.46
C SER A 306 2.72 2.05 13.78
N MET A 307 4.02 2.00 14.10
CA MET A 307 4.60 2.72 15.26
C MET A 307 4.48 4.26 15.14
N ALA A 308 3.88 4.78 14.07
CA ALA A 308 3.71 6.21 13.83
C ALA A 308 2.45 6.79 14.47
N ALA A 309 1.52 5.95 14.95
CA ALA A 309 0.29 6.34 15.61
C ALA A 309 -0.04 5.38 16.76
N LEU A 310 -0.75 5.85 17.79
CA LEU A 310 -1.34 4.95 18.77
C LEU A 310 -2.60 4.30 18.21
N THR A 311 -2.81 3.03 18.52
CA THR A 311 -4.10 2.36 18.32
C THR A 311 -5.17 2.94 19.26
N PRO A 312 -6.48 2.76 18.96
CA PRO A 312 -7.55 3.23 19.86
C PRO A 312 -7.40 2.71 21.30
N SER A 313 -6.99 1.45 21.49
CA SER A 313 -6.77 0.85 22.82
C SER A 313 -5.55 1.42 23.55
N GLU A 314 -4.46 1.72 22.84
CA GLU A 314 -3.30 2.40 23.43
C GLU A 314 -3.64 3.84 23.82
N LEU A 315 -4.41 4.55 22.98
CA LEU A 315 -4.90 5.88 23.29
C LEU A 315 -5.89 5.87 24.47
N GLN A 316 -6.76 4.86 24.56
CA GLN A 316 -7.64 4.64 25.70
C GLN A 316 -6.83 4.58 26.99
N CYS A 317 -5.83 3.70 27.06
CA CYS A 317 -4.99 3.53 28.24
C CYS A 317 -4.36 4.86 28.67
N TRP A 318 -3.85 5.63 27.70
CA TRP A 318 -3.24 6.93 27.95
C TRP A 318 -4.27 7.95 28.46
N LEU A 319 -5.44 8.05 27.84
CA LEU A 319 -6.51 8.95 28.25
C LEU A 319 -7.12 8.57 29.60
N THR A 320 -7.28 7.28 29.91
CA THR A 320 -7.81 6.84 31.21
C THR A 320 -6.89 7.25 32.35
N HIS A 321 -5.58 7.27 32.11
CA HIS A 321 -4.61 7.69 33.10
C HIS A 321 -4.58 9.21 33.32
N HIS A 322 -4.71 10.00 32.25
CA HIS A 322 -4.52 11.47 32.30
C HIS A 322 -5.80 12.30 32.28
N CYS A 323 -6.93 11.73 31.87
CA CYS A 323 -8.23 12.39 31.75
C CYS A 323 -9.38 11.40 31.98
N PRO A 324 -9.48 10.79 33.19
CA PRO A 324 -10.56 9.84 33.50
C PRO A 324 -11.96 10.45 33.37
N GLU A 325 -12.11 11.77 33.57
CA GLU A 325 -13.36 12.53 33.43
C GLU A 325 -13.99 12.42 32.04
N LEU A 326 -13.18 12.13 31.02
CA LEU A 326 -13.65 11.88 29.65
C LEU A 326 -14.59 10.67 29.60
N PHE A 327 -14.26 9.59 30.32
CA PHE A 327 -14.99 8.32 30.27
C PHE A 327 -16.25 8.32 31.14
N SER A 328 -16.29 9.18 32.16
CA SER A 328 -17.47 9.38 33.01
C SER A 328 -18.37 10.52 32.54
N ASN A 329 -18.07 11.15 31.39
CA ASN A 329 -18.73 12.37 30.87
C ASN A 329 -18.85 13.50 31.91
N GLN A 330 -17.81 13.67 32.74
CA GLN A 330 -17.77 14.67 33.80
C GLN A 330 -16.73 15.76 33.47
N LEU A 331 -16.73 16.22 32.21
CA LEU A 331 -15.78 17.24 31.71
C LEU A 331 -15.89 18.58 32.47
N ASN A 332 -17.01 18.83 33.15
CA ASN A 332 -17.18 19.96 34.06
C ASN A 332 -16.34 19.86 35.36
N ARG A 333 -15.84 18.67 35.73
CA ARG A 333 -14.93 18.49 36.88
C ARG A 333 -13.49 18.88 36.58
N LEU A 334 -13.09 18.92 35.31
CA LEU A 334 -11.79 19.43 34.89
C LEU A 334 -11.63 20.89 35.33
N THR A 335 -10.41 21.29 35.69
CA THR A 335 -10.07 22.68 36.00
C THR A 335 -10.23 23.57 34.75
N GLU A 336 -10.37 24.89 34.94
CA GLU A 336 -10.48 25.81 33.80
C GLU A 336 -9.27 25.72 32.86
N GLU A 337 -8.08 25.55 33.42
CA GLU A 337 -6.84 25.41 32.67
C GLU A 337 -6.76 24.06 31.92
N ASP A 338 -7.13 22.95 32.56
CA ASP A 338 -7.13 21.63 31.92
C ASP A 338 -8.14 21.55 30.78
N ARG A 339 -9.31 22.17 30.92
CA ARG A 339 -10.31 22.22 29.83
C ARG A 339 -9.71 22.83 28.56
N VAL A 340 -8.93 23.90 28.71
CA VAL A 340 -8.24 24.56 27.59
C VAL A 340 -7.22 23.63 26.95
N HIS A 341 -6.37 22.99 27.76
CA HIS A 341 -5.35 22.06 27.26
C HIS A 341 -5.94 20.85 26.54
N TRP A 342 -7.01 20.25 27.11
CA TRP A 342 -7.72 19.14 26.49
C TRP A 342 -8.48 19.55 25.24
N PHE A 343 -9.12 20.72 25.21
CA PHE A 343 -9.77 21.24 24.01
C PHE A 343 -8.76 21.39 22.86
N LEU A 344 -7.60 22.01 23.11
CA LEU A 344 -6.54 22.16 22.12
C LEU A 344 -5.95 20.81 21.68
N PHE A 345 -5.83 19.85 22.61
CA PHE A 345 -5.38 18.49 22.31
C PHE A 345 -6.35 17.77 21.36
N PHE A 346 -7.65 17.71 21.69
CA PHE A 346 -8.65 17.07 20.85
C PHE A 346 -8.83 17.79 19.51
N LEU A 347 -8.64 19.10 19.47
CA LEU A 347 -8.75 19.86 18.22
C LEU A 347 -7.62 19.47 17.28
N ARG A 348 -6.40 19.31 17.79
CA ARG A 348 -5.26 18.78 17.03
C ARG A 348 -5.42 17.32 16.65
N LEU A 349 -6.00 16.49 17.52
CA LEU A 349 -6.29 15.09 17.21
C LEU A 349 -7.31 14.96 16.06
N PHE A 350 -8.35 15.80 16.07
CA PHE A 350 -9.39 15.83 15.05
C PHE A 350 -8.86 16.37 13.70
N LEU A 351 -8.14 17.49 13.72
CA LEU A 351 -7.64 18.14 12.50
C LEU A 351 -6.34 17.54 11.96
N GLY A 352 -5.60 16.81 12.79
CA GLY A 352 -4.23 16.42 12.54
C GLY A 352 -3.24 17.56 12.81
N ASN A 353 -1.98 17.39 12.36
CA ASN A 353 -0.88 18.30 12.64
C ASN A 353 -1.01 19.61 11.82
N THR A 354 -1.93 20.47 12.24
CA THR A 354 -2.24 21.75 11.60
C THR A 354 -1.58 22.92 12.31
N ASN A 355 -1.10 23.89 11.52
CA ASN A 355 -0.76 25.24 11.99
C ASN A 355 -1.99 26.18 11.95
N CYS A 356 -3.20 25.62 11.84
CA CYS A 356 -4.42 26.40 11.74
C CYS A 356 -4.76 26.99 13.11
N VAL A 357 -4.76 28.32 13.21
CA VAL A 357 -5.19 29.05 14.42
C VAL A 357 -6.55 29.68 14.13
N PRO A 358 -7.66 28.98 14.40
CA PRO A 358 -8.98 29.49 14.07
C PRO A 358 -9.33 30.72 14.92
N ILE A 359 -10.14 31.60 14.35
CA ILE A 359 -10.71 32.77 15.04
C ILE A 359 -12.02 32.37 15.72
N LEU A 360 -12.26 32.77 16.98
CA LEU A 360 -13.57 32.62 17.62
C LEU A 360 -14.56 33.65 17.06
N PHE A 361 -15.70 33.17 16.56
CA PHE A 361 -16.74 34.01 15.97
C PHE A 361 -18.12 33.72 16.57
N ASN A 362 -18.60 34.61 17.44
CA ASN A 362 -19.96 34.56 17.96
C ASN A 362 -20.99 34.98 16.89
N GLN A 363 -21.80 34.03 16.41
CA GLN A 363 -22.85 34.25 15.41
C GLN A 363 -24.02 35.09 15.94
N ALA A 364 -24.22 35.19 17.26
CA ALA A 364 -25.25 36.04 17.83
C ALA A 364 -24.91 37.55 17.73
N ASN A 365 -23.67 37.89 17.37
CA ASN A 365 -23.26 39.26 17.13
C ASN A 365 -23.73 39.71 15.73
N LYS A 366 -24.70 40.63 15.68
CA LYS A 366 -25.31 41.12 14.42
C LYS A 366 -24.40 42.04 13.58
N LEU A 367 -23.22 42.38 14.10
CA LEU A 367 -22.26 43.29 13.47
C LEU A 367 -21.09 42.48 12.89
N GLY A 368 -21.15 42.18 11.60
CA GLY A 368 -20.01 41.69 10.83
C GLY A 368 -20.29 40.45 9.99
N ASN A 369 -19.68 40.40 8.81
CA ASN A 369 -19.59 39.17 8.03
C ASN A 369 -18.66 38.19 8.75
N SER A 370 -18.94 36.90 8.63
CA SER A 370 -18.02 35.86 9.11
C SER A 370 -16.62 36.06 8.52
N PRO A 371 -15.54 35.80 9.26
CA PRO A 371 -14.17 35.92 8.76
C PRO A 371 -13.99 35.10 7.48
N GLU A 372 -13.21 35.61 6.52
CA GLU A 372 -12.85 34.84 5.31
C GLU A 372 -11.90 33.68 5.62
N ASN A 373 -11.20 33.75 6.77
CA ASN A 373 -10.27 32.74 7.25
C ASN A 373 -10.95 31.67 8.12
N SER A 374 -10.24 30.58 8.41
CA SER A 374 -10.73 29.51 9.28
C SER A 374 -11.17 30.06 10.65
N CYS A 375 -12.38 29.72 11.07
CA CYS A 375 -12.97 30.22 12.31
C CYS A 375 -13.82 29.16 13.00
N ILE A 376 -13.93 29.25 14.33
CA ILE A 376 -14.90 28.51 15.11
C ILE A 376 -16.10 29.42 15.31
N THR A 377 -17.18 29.11 14.61
CA THR A 377 -18.47 29.76 14.76
C THR A 377 -19.22 29.15 15.92
N TYR A 378 -19.90 29.97 16.71
CA TYR A 378 -20.73 29.46 17.79
C TYR A 378 -21.89 30.38 18.15
N ILE A 379 -22.92 29.79 18.75
CA ILE A 379 -24.04 30.47 19.40
C ILE A 379 -24.05 30.03 20.87
N LEU A 380 -23.86 30.97 21.79
CA LEU A 380 -23.90 30.70 23.21
C LEU A 380 -25.31 30.94 23.75
N ASP A 381 -26.04 29.86 24.02
CA ASP A 381 -27.28 29.95 24.81
C ASP A 381 -26.93 30.28 26.27
N LYS A 382 -27.68 31.21 26.88
CA LYS A 382 -27.52 31.62 28.28
C LYS A 382 -27.89 30.51 29.27
N LYS A 383 -28.68 29.51 28.86
CA LYS A 383 -29.16 28.42 29.73
C LYS A 383 -28.96 27.01 29.18
N GLY A 384 -28.57 26.86 27.91
CA GLY A 384 -28.50 25.59 27.19
C GLY A 384 -27.15 25.26 26.56
N ASP A 385 -27.16 24.39 25.55
CA ASP A 385 -25.96 23.95 24.81
C ASP A 385 -25.41 25.02 23.87
N CYS A 386 -24.11 24.89 23.57
CA CYS A 386 -23.43 25.76 22.61
C CYS A 386 -23.40 25.09 21.23
N ALA A 387 -24.23 25.55 20.30
CA ALA A 387 -24.10 25.17 18.92
C ALA A 387 -22.78 25.73 18.38
N SER A 388 -21.85 24.87 17.98
CA SER A 388 -20.52 25.27 17.55
C SER A 388 -20.05 24.48 16.34
N SER A 389 -19.40 25.18 15.42
CA SER A 389 -18.89 24.63 14.17
C SER A 389 -17.51 25.21 13.86
N LEU A 390 -16.66 24.40 13.25
CA LEU A 390 -15.42 24.82 12.63
C LEU A 390 -15.67 25.10 11.14
N ARG A 391 -15.49 26.35 10.73
CA ARG A 391 -15.46 26.75 9.34
C ARG A 391 -14.02 26.73 8.82
N LEU A 392 -13.78 25.99 7.75
CA LEU A 392 -12.50 25.90 7.06
C LEU A 392 -12.62 26.47 5.65
N SER A 393 -11.61 27.23 5.20
CA SER A 393 -11.60 27.80 3.84
C SER A 393 -11.24 26.74 2.79
N THR A 394 -11.86 26.79 1.61
CA THR A 394 -11.52 25.94 0.46
C THR A 394 -10.69 26.68 -0.60
N ARG A 395 -10.67 28.02 -0.55
CA ARG A 395 -10.13 28.90 -1.62
C ARG A 395 -8.68 28.59 -2.02
N ASN A 396 -7.83 28.22 -1.07
CA ASN A 396 -6.39 28.01 -1.31
C ASN A 396 -6.01 26.55 -1.57
N LEU A 397 -6.92 25.60 -1.33
CA LEU A 397 -6.63 24.16 -1.37
C LEU A 397 -7.16 23.51 -2.64
N PHE A 398 -8.37 23.86 -3.07
CA PHE A 398 -8.98 23.31 -4.27
C PHE A 398 -8.61 24.13 -5.51
N LYS A 399 -7.36 23.97 -5.98
CA LYS A 399 -6.83 24.65 -7.16
C LYS A 399 -7.21 23.90 -8.44
N GLY A 400 -8.47 23.97 -8.86
CA GLY A 400 -8.97 23.30 -10.08
C GLY A 400 -9.30 24.27 -11.22
N LYS A 401 -9.51 23.73 -12.42
CA LYS A 401 -10.17 24.46 -13.52
C LYS A 401 -11.56 24.89 -13.03
N GLN A 402 -11.95 26.12 -13.33
CA GLN A 402 -13.26 26.64 -12.97
C GLN A 402 -14.29 26.25 -14.04
N ALA A 403 -15.53 26.01 -13.63
CA ALA A 403 -16.63 25.88 -14.57
C ALA A 403 -16.81 27.20 -15.35
N PRO A 404 -17.20 27.14 -16.64
CA PRO A 404 -17.60 28.32 -17.37
C PRO A 404 -18.75 29.05 -16.63
N PRO A 405 -18.75 30.39 -16.60
CA PRO A 405 -19.81 31.15 -15.94
C PRO A 405 -21.20 30.75 -16.47
N GLY A 406 -22.13 30.43 -15.57
CA GLY A 406 -23.51 30.05 -15.93
C GLY A 406 -23.70 28.62 -16.45
N ALA A 407 -22.65 27.81 -16.53
CA ALA A 407 -22.74 26.42 -16.99
C ALA A 407 -23.49 25.53 -15.97
N LYS A 408 -24.76 25.25 -16.26
CA LYS A 408 -25.64 24.45 -15.39
C LYS A 408 -25.29 22.96 -15.37
N GLN A 409 -24.45 22.49 -16.29
CA GLN A 409 -24.03 21.10 -16.34
C GLN A 409 -23.05 20.69 -15.23
N TYR A 410 -22.43 21.66 -14.56
CA TYR A 410 -21.49 21.43 -13.47
C TYR A 410 -22.11 21.70 -12.10
N TYR A 411 -21.58 21.07 -11.06
CA TYR A 411 -21.89 21.40 -9.67
C TYR A 411 -21.29 22.78 -9.30
N SER A 412 -21.97 23.56 -8.44
CA SER A 412 -21.38 24.80 -7.92
C SER A 412 -20.72 24.60 -6.57
N THR A 413 -19.52 25.17 -6.41
CA THR A 413 -18.64 24.95 -5.27
C THR A 413 -18.65 26.12 -4.29
N GLN A 414 -18.67 25.83 -2.99
CA GLN A 414 -18.54 26.80 -1.91
C GLN A 414 -17.08 27.14 -1.61
N THR A 415 -16.85 28.34 -1.09
CA THR A 415 -15.52 28.82 -0.68
C THR A 415 -15.12 28.40 0.74
N TYR A 416 -15.98 27.65 1.43
CA TYR A 416 -15.74 27.13 2.77
C TYR A 416 -16.52 25.84 3.02
N VAL A 417 -16.10 25.10 4.04
CA VAL A 417 -16.81 23.95 4.63
C VAL A 417 -17.09 24.28 6.08
N GLU A 418 -18.28 23.94 6.58
CA GLU A 418 -18.66 24.08 7.98
C GLU A 418 -18.87 22.71 8.62
N LEU A 419 -18.02 22.39 9.60
CA LEU A 419 -18.00 21.13 10.33
C LEU A 419 -18.54 21.38 11.73
N LYS A 420 -19.61 20.70 12.14
CA LYS A 420 -20.03 20.77 13.56
C LYS A 420 -18.90 20.24 14.43
N LEU A 421 -18.60 20.91 15.55
CA LEU A 421 -17.58 20.42 16.47
C LEU A 421 -18.10 19.17 17.20
N PRO A 422 -17.49 17.99 17.02
CA PRO A 422 -17.95 16.78 17.67
C PRO A 422 -17.63 16.79 19.17
N TRP A 423 -18.32 15.96 19.95
CA TRP A 423 -17.90 15.67 21.32
C TRP A 423 -16.47 15.08 21.31
N PRO A 424 -15.55 15.46 22.23
CA PRO A 424 -15.75 16.36 23.37
C PRO A 424 -15.51 17.85 23.07
N LEU A 425 -15.16 18.22 21.83
CA LEU A 425 -14.78 19.59 21.46
C LEU A 425 -15.88 20.60 21.73
N GLY A 426 -17.11 20.31 21.31
CA GLY A 426 -18.26 21.20 21.52
C GLY A 426 -18.53 21.46 23.01
N THR A 427 -18.50 20.41 23.82
CA THR A 427 -18.72 20.48 25.27
C THR A 427 -17.62 21.27 25.99
N LEU A 428 -16.35 20.97 25.68
CA LEU A 428 -15.21 21.68 26.27
C LEU A 428 -15.24 23.16 25.87
N LEU A 429 -15.53 23.46 24.60
CA LEU A 429 -15.66 24.83 24.13
C LEU A 429 -16.77 25.58 24.87
N ASN A 430 -17.94 24.97 25.08
CA ASN A 430 -19.04 25.57 25.85
C ASN A 430 -18.58 25.97 27.27
N LEU A 431 -17.91 25.04 27.96
CA LEU A 431 -17.40 25.28 29.33
C LEU A 431 -16.36 26.41 29.36
N ILE A 432 -15.45 26.44 28.38
CA ILE A 432 -14.44 27.50 28.23
C ILE A 432 -15.09 28.85 27.94
N LEU A 433 -16.01 28.90 26.97
CA LEU A 433 -16.68 30.15 26.56
C LEU A 433 -17.45 30.80 27.71
N ARG A 434 -18.03 30.00 28.62
CA ARG A 434 -18.74 30.52 29.80
C ARG A 434 -17.80 31.23 30.78
N ALA A 435 -16.55 30.77 30.91
CA ALA A 435 -15.53 31.38 31.77
C ALA A 435 -14.80 32.58 31.12
N LEU A 436 -14.69 32.61 29.79
CA LEU A 436 -13.99 33.69 29.07
C LEU A 436 -14.70 35.05 29.18
N PRO A 437 -14.02 36.20 29.22
CA PRO A 437 -14.70 37.51 29.17
C PRO A 437 -15.32 37.81 27.79
N PRO A 438 -16.44 38.54 27.69
CA PRO A 438 -17.09 38.86 26.42
C PRO A 438 -16.20 39.53 25.37
N SER A 439 -15.18 40.28 25.78
CA SER A 439 -14.22 40.94 24.88
C SER A 439 -13.30 39.96 24.13
N LYS A 440 -13.15 38.72 24.62
CA LYS A 440 -12.31 37.67 24.03
C LYS A 440 -13.11 36.65 23.20
N ARG A 441 -14.43 36.82 23.16
CA ARG A 441 -15.41 35.85 22.61
C ARG A 441 -15.74 36.10 21.12
N HIS A 442 -15.24 37.15 20.50
CA HIS A 442 -15.59 37.48 19.11
C HIS A 442 -14.40 38.11 18.37
N ASN A 443 -14.18 37.69 17.12
CA ASN A 443 -13.07 38.11 16.26
C ASN A 443 -11.69 38.04 16.93
N THR A 444 -11.49 37.06 17.81
CA THR A 444 -10.23 36.86 18.54
C THR A 444 -9.61 35.50 18.14
N PRO A 445 -8.32 35.44 17.77
CA PRO A 445 -7.62 34.17 17.53
C PRO A 445 -7.69 33.27 18.76
N ILE A 446 -7.85 31.96 18.57
CA ILE A 446 -8.08 31.04 19.69
C ILE A 446 -6.96 31.05 20.73
N GLU A 447 -5.70 31.11 20.31
CA GLU A 447 -4.56 31.22 21.23
C GLU A 447 -4.63 32.49 22.09
N SER A 448 -5.04 33.61 21.49
CA SER A 448 -5.20 34.90 22.16
C SER A 448 -6.45 34.99 23.04
N ALA A 449 -7.50 34.25 22.68
CA ALA A 449 -8.74 34.15 23.45
C ALA A 449 -8.52 33.28 24.69
N LEU A 450 -7.84 32.15 24.54
CA LEU A 450 -7.55 31.19 25.60
C LEU A 450 -6.34 31.59 26.46
N ALA A 451 -5.62 32.65 26.08
CA ALA A 451 -4.39 33.09 26.74
C ALA A 451 -3.36 31.96 26.93
N LYS A 452 -3.26 31.07 25.94
CA LYS A 452 -2.34 29.92 25.94
C LYS A 452 -1.52 29.92 24.67
N SER A 453 -0.21 29.93 24.83
CA SER A 453 0.76 29.82 23.75
C SER A 453 0.93 28.36 23.31
N THR A 454 1.34 28.16 22.06
CA THR A 454 1.74 26.84 21.56
C THR A 454 2.89 26.21 22.39
N ASN A 455 3.75 27.02 23.02
CA ASN A 455 4.85 26.51 23.86
C ASN A 455 4.34 25.95 25.20
N GLU A 456 3.39 26.63 25.85
CA GLU A 456 2.76 26.12 27.08
C GLU A 456 2.02 24.80 26.81
N GLN A 457 1.30 24.70 25.68
CA GLN A 457 0.66 23.45 25.28
C GLN A 457 1.67 22.32 25.08
N LYS A 458 2.83 22.61 24.49
CA LYS A 458 3.91 21.63 24.30
C LYS A 458 4.54 21.21 25.62
N GLN A 459 4.71 22.14 26.57
CA GLN A 459 5.24 21.86 27.90
C GLN A 459 4.28 20.98 28.69
N TRP A 460 3.00 21.33 28.73
CA TRP A 460 1.94 20.52 29.36
C TRP A 460 1.96 19.08 28.83
N LEU A 461 1.92 18.91 27.51
CA LEU A 461 1.96 17.57 26.90
C LEU A 461 3.27 16.83 27.21
N SER A 462 4.41 17.53 27.22
CA SER A 462 5.72 16.94 27.56
C SER A 462 5.75 16.40 29.00
N THR A 463 5.11 17.10 29.94
CA THR A 463 4.97 16.65 31.32
C THR A 463 4.17 15.33 31.39
N LEU A 464 2.98 15.29 30.80
CA LEU A 464 2.16 14.06 30.77
C LEU A 464 2.88 12.90 30.07
N LEU A 465 3.63 13.18 29.00
CA LEU A 465 4.42 12.17 28.29
C LEU A 465 5.58 11.62 29.13
N LYS A 466 6.21 12.45 29.98
CA LYS A 466 7.27 11.98 30.88
C LYS A 466 6.70 11.04 31.94
N GLU A 467 5.56 11.38 32.51
CA GLU A 467 4.84 10.53 33.49
C GLU A 467 4.43 9.19 32.87
N SER A 468 4.00 9.22 31.61
CA SER A 468 3.58 8.04 30.84
C SER A 468 4.69 7.00 30.61
N LYS A 469 5.97 7.41 30.57
CA LYS A 469 7.09 6.52 30.18
C LYS A 469 7.29 5.32 31.09
N ALA A 470 6.99 5.46 32.38
CA ALA A 470 7.17 4.39 33.36
C ALA A 470 5.92 3.49 33.49
N VAL A 471 4.79 3.92 32.92
CA VAL A 471 3.47 3.31 33.16
C VAL A 471 3.04 2.41 32.00
N PHE A 472 3.34 2.79 30.76
CA PHE A 472 2.86 2.06 29.58
C PHE A 472 3.97 1.21 28.91
N PRO A 473 3.65 0.01 28.43
CA PRO A 473 4.60 -0.88 27.76
C PRO A 473 4.91 -0.45 26.30
N PHE A 474 4.26 0.60 25.80
CA PHE A 474 4.40 1.11 24.43
C PHE A 474 4.92 2.55 24.41
N LYS A 475 5.53 2.95 23.29
CA LYS A 475 6.15 4.26 23.15
C LYS A 475 5.11 5.34 22.82
N VAL A 476 4.79 6.17 23.81
CA VAL A 476 3.93 7.34 23.60
C VAL A 476 4.76 8.54 23.15
N THR A 477 4.40 9.13 22.00
CA THR A 477 5.02 10.36 21.48
C THR A 477 3.95 11.38 21.08
N PRO A 478 4.26 12.70 21.00
CA PRO A 478 3.29 13.69 20.56
C PRO A 478 2.72 13.37 19.17
N THR A 479 3.59 12.95 18.24
CA THR A 479 3.19 12.56 16.89
C THR A 479 2.26 11.36 16.92
N ALA A 480 2.60 10.32 17.69
CA ALA A 480 1.75 9.13 17.77
C ALA A 480 0.34 9.43 18.33
N LEU A 481 0.24 10.35 19.29
CA LEU A 481 -1.05 10.81 19.82
C LEU A 481 -1.85 11.55 18.75
N PHE A 482 -1.29 12.61 18.14
CA PHE A 482 -2.03 13.45 17.19
C PHE A 482 -2.39 12.74 15.88
N HIS A 483 -1.67 11.67 15.53
CA HIS A 483 -1.95 10.87 14.34
C HIS A 483 -2.93 9.71 14.58
N ALA A 484 -3.32 9.42 15.82
CA ALA A 484 -4.16 8.26 16.15
C ALA A 484 -5.48 8.22 15.35
N PHE A 485 -6.24 9.33 15.32
CA PHE A 485 -7.49 9.40 14.57
C PHE A 485 -7.28 9.28 13.05
N GLN A 486 -6.30 10.03 12.51
CA GLN A 486 -6.01 10.04 11.07
C GLN A 486 -5.54 8.67 10.56
N HIS A 487 -4.81 7.90 11.38
CA HIS A 487 -4.40 6.53 11.05
C HIS A 487 -5.54 5.54 11.18
N PHE A 488 -6.38 5.68 12.21
CA PHE A 488 -7.57 4.87 12.38
C PHE A 488 -8.49 4.93 11.15
N CYS A 489 -8.71 6.12 10.59
CA CYS A 489 -9.59 6.30 9.44
C CYS A 489 -8.87 6.28 8.08
N ALA A 490 -7.55 6.01 8.01
CA ALA A 490 -6.73 6.21 6.81
C ALA A 490 -7.20 5.41 5.57
N GLN A 491 -7.85 4.27 5.77
CA GLN A 491 -8.41 3.46 4.67
C GLN A 491 -9.89 3.73 4.42
N SER A 492 -10.66 4.06 5.46
CA SER A 492 -12.13 4.19 5.38
C SER A 492 -12.60 5.62 5.10
N LEU A 493 -11.78 6.63 5.39
CA LEU A 493 -12.03 8.03 5.07
C LEU A 493 -11.20 8.41 3.83
N PRO A 494 -11.81 8.96 2.77
CA PRO A 494 -11.05 9.42 1.61
C PRO A 494 -9.93 10.39 2.02
N SER A 495 -8.70 10.13 1.58
CA SER A 495 -7.51 10.84 2.07
C SER A 495 -7.54 12.35 1.77
N VAL A 496 -8.27 12.74 0.73
CA VAL A 496 -8.55 14.14 0.37
C VAL A 496 -9.13 14.93 1.55
N TRP A 497 -9.92 14.29 2.42
CA TRP A 497 -10.51 14.90 3.59
C TRP A 497 -9.53 15.06 4.73
N SER A 498 -8.73 14.03 5.00
CA SER A 498 -7.60 14.13 5.94
C SER A 498 -6.64 15.25 5.50
N ASP A 499 -6.28 15.30 4.22
CA ASP A 499 -5.41 16.32 3.66
C ASP A 499 -6.04 17.72 3.81
N TYR A 500 -7.36 17.85 3.56
CA TYR A 500 -8.11 19.10 3.73
C TYR A 500 -8.16 19.57 5.19
N LEU A 501 -8.47 18.68 6.13
CA LEU A 501 -8.47 18.98 7.57
C LEU A 501 -7.08 19.46 8.01
N ASN A 502 -6.03 18.84 7.47
CA ASN A 502 -4.64 19.23 7.69
C ASN A 502 -4.22 20.52 6.97
N GLN A 503 -5.10 21.14 6.17
CA GLN A 503 -4.81 22.29 5.31
C GLN A 503 -3.65 22.02 4.32
N ASN A 504 -3.50 20.77 3.89
CA ASN A 504 -2.51 20.33 2.92
C ASN A 504 -3.16 20.10 1.56
N GLY A 505 -2.60 20.67 0.50
CA GLY A 505 -3.06 20.39 -0.86
C GLY A 505 -2.71 18.96 -1.29
N SER A 506 -3.63 18.29 -1.98
CA SER A 506 -3.37 16.96 -2.55
C SER A 506 -3.88 16.84 -3.98
N VAL A 507 -3.25 15.96 -4.78
CA VAL A 507 -3.60 15.80 -6.18
C VAL A 507 -5.04 15.31 -6.35
N LEU A 508 -5.54 14.51 -5.40
CA LEU A 508 -6.93 14.05 -5.42
C LEU A 508 -7.93 15.21 -5.28
N MET A 509 -7.59 16.30 -4.58
CA MET A 509 -8.47 17.47 -4.44
C MET A 509 -8.88 18.09 -5.79
N HIS A 510 -8.10 17.87 -6.86
CA HIS A 510 -8.47 18.36 -8.19
C HIS A 510 -9.69 17.64 -8.77
N TYR A 511 -10.00 16.42 -8.34
CA TYR A 511 -11.03 15.56 -8.94
C TYR A 511 -12.28 15.42 -8.10
N VAL A 512 -12.14 15.56 -6.77
CA VAL A 512 -13.21 15.26 -5.83
C VAL A 512 -14.13 16.45 -5.69
N ASN A 513 -15.44 16.19 -5.64
CA ASN A 513 -16.48 17.14 -5.30
C ASN A 513 -17.49 16.43 -4.40
N VAL A 514 -17.87 16.99 -3.25
CA VAL A 514 -18.85 16.39 -2.33
C VAL A 514 -19.67 17.47 -1.63
N GLU A 515 -20.91 17.16 -1.28
CA GLU A 515 -21.75 18.05 -0.51
C GLU A 515 -21.14 18.35 0.87
N THR A 516 -21.11 19.62 1.25
CA THR A 516 -20.53 20.07 2.53
C THR A 516 -21.14 19.33 3.72
N SER A 517 -22.46 19.10 3.69
CA SER A 517 -23.21 18.36 4.72
C SER A 517 -22.77 16.89 4.78
N ALA A 518 -22.67 16.23 3.63
CA ALA A 518 -22.30 14.82 3.53
C ALA A 518 -20.85 14.58 4.02
N PHE A 519 -19.92 15.49 3.72
CA PHE A 519 -18.58 15.44 4.27
C PHE A 519 -18.59 15.54 5.81
N SER A 520 -19.33 16.49 6.37
CA SER A 520 -19.48 16.67 7.82
C SER A 520 -20.03 15.42 8.50
N SER A 521 -21.09 14.82 7.93
CA SER A 521 -21.69 13.59 8.44
C SER A 521 -20.73 12.39 8.38
N LEU A 522 -20.00 12.24 7.28
CA LEU A 522 -19.00 11.17 7.13
C LEU A 522 -17.88 11.28 8.18
N LEU A 523 -17.34 12.49 8.34
CA LEU A 523 -16.26 12.74 9.30
C LEU A 523 -16.72 12.47 10.74
N ASN A 524 -17.90 12.95 11.11
CA ASN A 524 -18.48 12.70 12.42
C ASN A 524 -18.71 11.21 12.68
N ARG A 525 -19.22 10.47 11.68
CA ARG A 525 -19.38 9.01 11.79
C ARG A 525 -18.06 8.29 12.10
N HIS A 526 -16.98 8.65 11.42
CA HIS A 526 -15.66 8.07 11.70
C HIS A 526 -15.11 8.51 13.06
N TRP A 527 -15.31 9.77 13.44
CA TRP A 527 -14.91 10.27 14.75
C TRP A 527 -15.62 9.55 15.89
N PHE A 528 -16.94 9.34 15.77
CA PHE A 528 -17.70 8.64 16.81
C PHE A 528 -17.33 7.17 16.90
N ASN A 529 -17.14 6.49 15.77
CA ASN A 529 -16.61 5.13 15.78
C ASN A 529 -15.23 5.06 16.46
N PHE A 530 -14.36 6.03 16.18
CA PHE A 530 -13.05 6.14 16.83
C PHE A 530 -13.17 6.31 18.35
N ILE A 531 -14.02 7.25 18.81
CA ILE A 531 -14.24 7.53 20.23
C ILE A 531 -14.88 6.35 20.97
N THR A 532 -15.82 5.63 20.35
CA THR A 532 -16.37 4.38 20.89
C THR A 532 -15.27 3.33 21.07
N LEU A 533 -14.37 3.18 20.11
CA LEU A 533 -13.25 2.22 20.19
C LEU A 533 -12.14 2.65 21.16
N VAL A 534 -12.02 3.94 21.43
CA VAL A 534 -11.23 4.47 22.55
C VAL A 534 -11.89 4.16 23.90
N GLY A 535 -13.12 3.63 23.92
CA GLY A 535 -13.78 3.14 25.12
C GLY A 535 -14.69 4.15 25.82
N VAL A 536 -15.13 5.20 25.12
CA VAL A 536 -16.16 6.10 25.64
C VAL A 536 -17.54 5.44 25.44
N PRO A 537 -18.31 5.20 26.51
CA PRO A 537 -19.60 4.48 26.41
C PRO A 537 -20.63 5.20 25.53
N ASN A 538 -21.29 4.49 24.61
CA ASN A 538 -22.36 5.05 23.77
C ASN A 538 -23.61 5.47 24.56
N GLU A 539 -23.79 4.95 25.77
CA GLU A 539 -24.94 5.21 26.67
C GLU A 539 -25.01 6.66 27.20
N LEU A 540 -23.96 7.45 26.96
CA LEU A 540 -23.81 8.82 27.46
C LEU A 540 -24.43 9.89 26.54
N ASP A 541 -25.13 9.47 25.48
CA ASP A 541 -25.83 10.30 24.48
C ASP A 541 -25.00 11.47 23.90
N TRP A 542 -23.67 11.37 23.92
CA TRP A 542 -22.79 12.43 23.42
C TRP A 542 -22.94 12.65 21.91
N SER A 543 -23.47 11.67 21.16
CA SER A 543 -23.75 11.80 19.73
C SER A 543 -24.94 12.71 19.44
N SER A 544 -25.90 12.87 20.37
CA SER A 544 -27.07 13.74 20.17
C SER A 544 -26.71 15.23 20.11
N GLN A 545 -25.61 15.63 20.76
CA GLN A 545 -25.05 17.00 20.69
C GLN A 545 -24.62 17.41 19.27
N THR A 546 -24.41 16.42 18.41
CA THR A 546 -23.97 16.59 17.02
C THR A 546 -24.99 16.15 16.00
N ASP A 547 -26.16 15.69 16.43
CA ASP A 547 -27.12 15.06 15.54
C ASP A 547 -27.44 16.02 14.38
N THR A 548 -26.91 15.67 13.22
CA THR A 548 -27.25 16.33 11.98
C THR A 548 -28.47 15.59 11.53
N GLY A 549 -29.66 16.18 11.76
CA GLY A 549 -30.83 15.86 10.97
C GLY A 549 -30.42 15.94 9.51
N SER A 550 -30.09 14.79 8.95
CA SER A 550 -29.57 14.64 7.60
C SER A 550 -30.78 14.65 6.69
N THR A 551 -31.28 15.83 6.35
CA THR A 551 -31.96 15.96 5.07
C THR A 551 -30.90 15.81 4.00
N LEU A 552 -30.65 14.55 3.60
CA LEU A 552 -29.99 14.16 2.36
C LEU A 552 -30.89 14.62 1.21
N GLY A 553 -30.96 15.93 0.99
CA GLY A 553 -31.46 16.50 -0.23
C GLY A 553 -30.25 16.90 -1.05
N ASP A 554 -30.05 16.29 -2.20
CA ASP A 554 -28.93 16.63 -3.08
C ASP A 554 -28.99 18.12 -3.46
N THR A 555 -28.14 18.93 -2.82
CA THR A 555 -28.00 20.31 -3.23
C THR A 555 -26.91 20.40 -4.30
N PHE A 556 -27.33 20.73 -5.53
CA PHE A 556 -26.39 21.02 -6.63
C PHE A 556 -25.51 22.24 -6.36
N HIS A 557 -25.80 22.98 -5.28
CA HIS A 557 -25.27 24.29 -4.99
C HIS A 557 -24.33 24.39 -3.79
N GLN A 558 -24.27 23.38 -2.94
CA GLN A 558 -23.49 23.41 -1.70
C GLN A 558 -22.39 22.35 -1.70
N GLN A 559 -21.64 22.28 -2.79
CA GLN A 559 -20.56 21.32 -2.95
C GLN A 559 -19.22 21.93 -2.55
N CYS A 560 -18.28 21.10 -2.12
CA CYS A 560 -16.89 21.47 -1.88
C CYS A 560 -16.01 20.59 -2.76
N GLY A 561 -15.10 21.20 -3.53
CA GLY A 561 -14.22 20.44 -4.41
C GLY A 561 -14.04 21.00 -5.80
N SER A 562 -13.97 20.09 -6.77
CA SER A 562 -13.68 20.38 -8.16
C SER A 562 -14.87 20.96 -8.92
N ALA A 563 -14.70 22.18 -9.44
CA ALA A 563 -15.74 22.94 -10.12
C ALA A 563 -16.16 22.36 -11.49
N ILE A 564 -15.36 21.50 -12.13
CA ILE A 564 -15.71 20.89 -13.43
C ILE A 564 -16.37 19.50 -13.29
N THR A 565 -16.86 19.14 -12.10
CA THR A 565 -17.58 17.87 -11.92
C THR A 565 -18.98 17.96 -12.57
N LEU A 566 -19.27 17.07 -13.51
CA LEU A 566 -20.57 17.00 -14.20
C LEU A 566 -21.65 16.45 -13.27
N ARG A 567 -22.90 16.90 -13.44
CA ARG A 567 -24.04 16.36 -12.69
C ARG A 567 -24.47 15.01 -13.28
N ASP A 568 -24.53 13.99 -12.42
CA ASP A 568 -24.91 12.62 -12.82
C ASP A 568 -26.33 12.52 -13.41
N SER A 569 -27.24 13.41 -13.02
CA SER A 569 -28.64 13.41 -13.48
C SER A 569 -28.82 13.80 -14.95
N LEU A 570 -27.81 14.38 -15.60
CA LEU A 570 -27.92 14.88 -16.98
C LEU A 570 -27.71 13.80 -18.05
N PHE A 571 -27.15 12.65 -17.68
CA PHE A 571 -26.71 11.66 -18.66
C PHE A 571 -27.83 10.98 -19.42
N TRP A 572 -29.03 10.90 -18.84
CA TRP A 572 -30.19 10.42 -19.56
C TRP A 572 -30.49 11.30 -20.78
N ASP A 573 -30.64 12.60 -20.55
CA ASP A 573 -30.94 13.58 -21.59
C ASP A 573 -29.78 13.70 -22.58
N LEU A 574 -28.53 13.66 -22.09
CA LEU A 574 -27.34 13.67 -22.95
C LEU A 574 -27.31 12.47 -23.90
N PHE A 575 -27.58 11.26 -23.41
CA PHE A 575 -27.60 10.07 -24.25
C PHE A 575 -28.80 10.04 -25.18
N GLU A 576 -29.97 10.53 -24.77
CA GLU A 576 -31.12 10.69 -25.66
C GLU A 576 -30.80 11.66 -26.81
N VAL A 577 -30.18 12.81 -26.55
CA VAL A 577 -29.75 13.74 -27.61
C VAL A 577 -28.69 13.11 -28.53
N LEU A 578 -27.74 12.38 -27.96
CA LEU A 578 -26.64 11.77 -28.71
C LEU A 578 -27.10 10.61 -29.61
N LEU A 579 -27.98 9.73 -29.10
CA LEU A 579 -28.27 8.43 -29.69
C LEU A 579 -29.69 8.29 -30.26
N SER A 580 -30.62 9.19 -29.93
CA SER A 580 -31.98 9.11 -30.51
C SER A 580 -32.03 9.13 -32.04
N PRO A 581 -31.14 9.84 -32.77
CA PRO A 581 -31.16 9.78 -34.24
C PRO A 581 -30.84 8.38 -34.76
N ILE A 582 -29.93 7.64 -34.11
CA ILE A 582 -29.59 6.25 -34.44
C ILE A 582 -30.79 5.34 -34.14
N LYS A 583 -31.38 5.49 -32.95
CA LYS A 583 -32.49 4.65 -32.50
C LYS A 583 -33.75 4.79 -33.35
N LYS A 584 -34.16 6.03 -33.65
CA LYS A 584 -35.45 6.29 -34.30
C LYS A 584 -35.39 6.19 -35.82
N ARG A 585 -34.19 6.28 -36.41
CA ARG A 585 -33.98 6.35 -37.88
C ARG A 585 -34.82 7.46 -38.55
N ASP A 586 -35.15 8.53 -37.80
CA ASP A 586 -36.01 9.63 -38.24
C ASP A 586 -35.46 10.39 -39.46
N ARG A 587 -34.15 10.27 -39.72
CA ARG A 587 -33.45 10.83 -40.88
C ARG A 587 -32.37 9.85 -41.36
N PRO A 588 -31.99 9.88 -42.64
CA PRO A 588 -30.81 9.16 -43.11
C PRO A 588 -29.56 9.69 -42.40
N ILE A 589 -28.82 8.79 -41.77
CA ILE A 589 -27.57 9.08 -41.05
C ILE A 589 -26.44 8.37 -41.80
N SER A 590 -25.36 9.09 -42.09
CA SER A 590 -24.20 8.49 -42.77
C SER A 590 -23.51 7.48 -41.86
N GLY A 591 -22.77 6.53 -42.46
CA GLY A 591 -21.95 5.61 -41.69
C GLY A 591 -20.95 6.32 -40.77
N GLU A 592 -20.38 7.43 -41.25
CA GLU A 592 -19.51 8.30 -40.47
C GLU A 592 -20.23 8.90 -39.23
N GLU A 593 -21.44 9.43 -39.39
CA GLU A 593 -22.21 9.98 -38.26
C GLU A 593 -22.60 8.88 -37.25
N TYR A 594 -22.91 7.66 -37.73
CA TYR A 594 -23.10 6.48 -36.87
C TYR A 594 -21.85 6.19 -36.02
N SER A 595 -20.69 6.08 -36.65
CA SER A 595 -19.41 5.83 -35.97
C SER A 595 -19.10 6.90 -34.93
N GLN A 596 -19.30 8.18 -35.26
CA GLN A 596 -19.02 9.31 -34.38
C GLN A 596 -19.92 9.35 -33.14
N ARG A 597 -21.23 9.13 -33.30
CA ARG A 597 -22.17 9.17 -32.18
C ARG A 597 -21.98 8.00 -31.23
N ILE A 598 -21.84 6.78 -31.77
CA ILE A 598 -21.58 5.58 -30.97
C ILE A 598 -20.19 5.70 -30.31
N GLY A 599 -19.17 6.13 -31.04
CA GLY A 599 -17.82 6.29 -30.50
C GLY A 599 -17.75 7.32 -29.37
N LEU A 600 -18.48 8.44 -29.46
CA LEU A 600 -18.58 9.42 -28.36
C LEU A 600 -19.30 8.82 -27.13
N TYR A 601 -20.36 8.05 -27.34
CA TYR A 601 -21.06 7.34 -26.25
C TYR A 601 -20.13 6.36 -25.54
N LEU A 602 -19.46 5.49 -26.30
CA LEU A 602 -18.50 4.51 -25.79
C LEU A 602 -17.34 5.19 -25.07
N HIS A 603 -16.89 6.36 -25.55
CA HIS A 603 -15.90 7.14 -24.84
C HIS A 603 -16.39 7.60 -23.48
N ILE A 604 -17.56 8.23 -23.42
CA ILE A 604 -18.17 8.70 -22.16
C ILE A 604 -18.34 7.53 -21.18
N ARG A 605 -18.95 6.43 -21.66
CA ARG A 605 -19.16 5.18 -20.92
C ARG A 605 -17.87 4.64 -20.31
N THR A 606 -16.82 4.55 -21.13
CA THR A 606 -15.53 3.97 -20.75
C THR A 606 -14.71 4.89 -19.86
N ALA A 607 -14.70 6.20 -20.15
CA ALA A 607 -13.95 7.19 -19.39
C ALA A 607 -14.50 7.36 -17.97
N VAL A 608 -15.82 7.34 -17.79
CA VAL A 608 -16.45 7.33 -16.46
C VAL A 608 -16.20 6.01 -15.75
N GLU A 609 -16.28 4.87 -16.45
CA GLU A 609 -16.02 3.58 -15.80
C GLU A 609 -14.57 3.45 -15.31
N PHE A 610 -13.56 3.96 -16.03
CA PHE A 610 -12.15 3.78 -15.66
C PHE A 610 -11.44 5.02 -15.13
N ALA A 611 -12.14 6.15 -15.00
CA ALA A 611 -11.51 7.43 -14.72
C ALA A 611 -10.39 7.75 -15.73
N LEU A 612 -10.57 7.51 -17.03
CA LEU A 612 -9.51 7.70 -18.03
C LEU A 612 -9.04 9.16 -18.07
N ARG A 613 -7.73 9.37 -18.29
CA ARG A 613 -7.23 10.72 -18.57
C ARG A 613 -7.54 11.12 -20.03
N PRO A 614 -7.81 12.41 -20.27
CA PRO A 614 -7.91 12.93 -21.63
C PRO A 614 -6.49 13.08 -22.23
N VAL A 615 -5.90 11.97 -22.65
CA VAL A 615 -4.61 11.92 -23.37
C VAL A 615 -4.84 11.64 -24.87
N ASN A 616 -3.85 11.91 -25.73
CA ASN A 616 -4.04 11.81 -27.19
C ASN A 616 -4.48 10.41 -27.66
N ALA A 617 -4.01 9.35 -27.01
CA ALA A 617 -4.37 7.96 -27.32
C ALA A 617 -4.74 7.25 -26.01
N PRO A 618 -5.99 7.39 -25.52
CA PRO A 618 -6.40 6.82 -24.25
C PRO A 618 -6.75 5.33 -24.34
N TYR A 619 -6.91 4.81 -25.56
CA TYR A 619 -7.30 3.43 -25.84
C TYR A 619 -6.12 2.61 -26.38
N PRO A 620 -5.99 1.35 -25.98
CA PRO A 620 -4.95 0.45 -26.46
C PRO A 620 -5.26 -0.12 -27.85
N LEU A 621 -4.28 -0.75 -28.47
CA LEU A 621 -4.47 -1.63 -29.62
C LEU A 621 -5.01 -2.99 -29.16
N ASP A 622 -5.62 -3.73 -30.09
CA ASP A 622 -6.21 -5.05 -29.82
C ASP A 622 -5.24 -6.04 -29.16
N LYS A 623 -3.96 -6.02 -29.55
CA LYS A 623 -2.89 -6.87 -28.96
C LYS A 623 -2.63 -6.61 -27.47
N ASP A 624 -3.04 -5.46 -26.95
CA ASP A 624 -2.88 -5.05 -25.56
C ASP A 624 -4.20 -5.25 -24.77
N CYS A 625 -5.17 -5.96 -25.38
CA CYS A 625 -6.45 -6.38 -24.80
C CYS A 625 -6.48 -7.91 -24.64
N ALA A 626 -7.01 -8.37 -23.51
CA ALA A 626 -7.43 -9.76 -23.32
C ALA A 626 -8.94 -9.77 -23.08
N TRP A 627 -9.71 -9.78 -24.18
CA TRP A 627 -11.16 -9.62 -24.19
C TRP A 627 -11.91 -10.66 -23.36
N THR A 628 -11.51 -11.94 -23.45
CA THR A 628 -12.12 -13.04 -22.68
C THR A 628 -11.93 -12.87 -21.16
N ALA A 629 -10.84 -12.23 -20.75
CA ALA A 629 -10.58 -11.91 -19.35
C ALA A 629 -11.18 -10.55 -18.93
N GLY A 630 -11.66 -9.75 -19.88
CA GLY A 630 -12.07 -8.37 -19.68
C GLY A 630 -10.92 -7.51 -19.18
N ILE A 631 -9.74 -7.58 -19.82
CA ILE A 631 -8.54 -6.86 -19.39
C ILE A 631 -8.01 -5.97 -20.53
N MET A 632 -7.64 -4.75 -20.20
CA MET A 632 -6.94 -3.81 -21.08
C MET A 632 -5.72 -3.24 -20.39
N VAL A 633 -4.67 -2.99 -21.16
CA VAL A 633 -3.45 -2.33 -20.65
C VAL A 633 -3.23 -1.02 -21.38
N VAL A 634 -3.30 0.11 -20.65
CA VAL A 634 -3.21 1.46 -21.25
C VAL A 634 -2.04 2.28 -20.73
N GLN A 635 -1.60 3.25 -21.52
CA GLN A 635 -0.59 4.23 -21.11
C GLN A 635 -1.27 5.51 -20.61
N ASP A 636 -1.48 5.61 -19.29
CA ASP A 636 -2.34 6.64 -18.67
C ASP A 636 -1.58 7.90 -18.18
N LYS A 637 -0.26 8.03 -18.44
CA LYS A 637 0.57 9.12 -17.88
C LYS A 637 1.55 9.69 -18.91
N ARG A 638 1.46 10.99 -19.17
CA ARG A 638 2.46 11.76 -19.93
C ARG A 638 3.63 12.11 -19.01
N VAL A 639 4.87 11.86 -19.45
CA VAL A 639 6.14 12.40 -18.91
C VAL A 639 6.42 11.92 -17.47
N HIS A 640 7.10 10.81 -17.22
CA HIS A 640 8.57 10.73 -17.08
C HIS A 640 9.10 9.28 -17.17
N HIS A 641 8.21 8.29 -17.37
CA HIS A 641 8.54 6.87 -17.36
C HIS A 641 7.72 6.17 -18.45
N ASN A 642 8.37 5.79 -19.56
CA ASN A 642 7.72 5.14 -20.71
C ASN A 642 7.21 3.72 -20.38
N GLU A 643 7.51 3.20 -19.20
CA GLU A 643 7.26 1.82 -18.77
C GLU A 643 6.00 1.67 -17.86
N GLU A 644 5.45 2.76 -17.31
CA GLU A 644 4.29 2.67 -16.40
C GLU A 644 2.98 2.47 -17.20
N ARG A 645 2.60 1.21 -17.44
CA ARG A 645 1.27 0.83 -17.95
C ARG A 645 0.26 0.65 -16.82
N ARG A 646 -1.02 0.90 -17.10
CA ARG A 646 -2.14 0.74 -16.17
C ARG A 646 -3.03 -0.42 -16.62
N LEU A 647 -3.34 -1.33 -15.69
CA LEU A 647 -4.39 -2.35 -15.90
C LEU A 647 -5.77 -1.73 -15.75
N LEU A 648 -6.62 -1.98 -16.73
CA LEU A 648 -8.05 -1.72 -16.67
C LEU A 648 -8.79 -3.05 -16.77
N VAL A 649 -9.79 -3.22 -15.92
CA VAL A 649 -10.57 -4.45 -15.85
C VAL A 649 -12.00 -4.12 -16.24
N LEU A 650 -12.40 -4.57 -17.42
CA LEU A 650 -13.70 -4.30 -17.99
C LEU A 650 -14.80 -5.04 -17.25
N SER A 651 -15.92 -4.34 -17.07
CA SER A 651 -17.18 -5.03 -16.86
C SER A 651 -17.53 -5.84 -18.11
N GLU A 652 -18.21 -6.95 -17.91
CA GLU A 652 -18.59 -7.89 -18.97
C GLU A 652 -19.37 -7.15 -20.06
N GLU A 653 -20.33 -6.32 -19.66
CA GLU A 653 -21.16 -5.54 -20.58
C GLU A 653 -20.33 -4.57 -21.44
N LEU A 654 -19.33 -3.91 -20.85
CA LEU A 654 -18.46 -3.00 -21.60
C LEU A 654 -17.49 -3.75 -22.53
N SER A 655 -17.03 -4.93 -22.13
CA SER A 655 -16.15 -5.76 -22.94
C SER A 655 -16.88 -6.26 -24.19
N GLU A 656 -18.12 -6.73 -24.05
CA GLU A 656 -18.96 -7.13 -25.17
C GLU A 656 -19.26 -5.95 -26.08
N LEU A 657 -19.68 -4.82 -25.52
CA LEU A 657 -20.05 -3.63 -26.27
C LEU A 657 -18.89 -3.07 -27.12
N LEU A 658 -17.66 -3.11 -26.62
CA LEU A 658 -16.49 -2.69 -27.38
C LEU A 658 -16.10 -3.68 -28.50
N GLN A 659 -16.29 -4.98 -28.28
CA GLN A 659 -16.10 -5.99 -29.33
C GLN A 659 -17.16 -5.84 -30.45
N ASP A 660 -18.43 -5.68 -30.08
CA ASP A 660 -19.51 -5.39 -31.03
C ASP A 660 -19.23 -4.11 -31.84
N TYR A 661 -18.60 -3.10 -31.23
CA TYR A 661 -18.17 -1.89 -31.92
C TYR A 661 -17.05 -2.11 -32.93
N GLN A 662 -16.09 -3.00 -32.64
CA GLN A 662 -15.04 -3.36 -33.60
C GLN A 662 -15.63 -4.09 -34.81
N ASP A 663 -16.55 -5.03 -34.59
CA ASP A 663 -17.25 -5.77 -35.65
C ASP A 663 -18.13 -4.86 -36.51
N PHE A 664 -18.86 -3.95 -35.85
CA PHE A 664 -19.59 -2.88 -36.51
C PHE A 664 -18.66 -1.99 -37.36
N SER A 665 -17.48 -1.64 -36.86
CA SER A 665 -16.52 -0.78 -37.57
C SER A 665 -15.92 -1.45 -38.80
N GLN A 666 -15.62 -2.76 -38.72
CA GLN A 666 -15.22 -3.57 -39.87
C GLN A 666 -16.32 -3.62 -40.93
N THR A 667 -17.56 -3.82 -40.49
CA THR A 667 -18.73 -3.82 -41.37
C THR A 667 -18.91 -2.45 -42.01
N LEU A 668 -18.73 -1.36 -41.28
CA LEU A 668 -18.90 0.02 -41.74
C LEU A 668 -17.91 0.39 -42.84
N CYS A 669 -16.62 0.09 -42.62
CA CYS A 669 -15.54 0.38 -43.57
C CYS A 669 -14.60 -0.83 -43.64
N PRO A 670 -14.54 -1.56 -44.79
CA PRO A 670 -13.69 -2.75 -44.94
C PRO A 670 -12.19 -2.50 -44.74
N HIS A 671 -11.75 -1.24 -44.76
CA HIS A 671 -10.36 -0.86 -44.49
C HIS A 671 -10.03 -0.75 -43.00
N TYR A 672 -11.03 -0.83 -42.11
CA TYR A 672 -10.81 -0.90 -40.67
C TYR A 672 -10.10 -2.21 -40.30
N ARG A 673 -9.00 -2.11 -39.56
CA ARG A 673 -8.21 -3.26 -39.11
C ARG A 673 -8.02 -3.19 -37.59
N PRO A 674 -8.69 -4.04 -36.79
CA PRO A 674 -8.56 -4.02 -35.33
C PRO A 674 -7.12 -4.16 -34.83
N SER A 675 -6.28 -4.89 -35.56
CA SER A 675 -4.87 -5.07 -35.19
C SER A 675 -4.00 -3.80 -35.36
N GLN A 676 -4.49 -2.81 -36.10
CA GLN A 676 -3.76 -1.58 -36.44
C GLN A 676 -4.39 -0.32 -35.81
N GLU A 677 -5.69 -0.37 -35.52
CA GLU A 677 -6.42 0.73 -34.91
C GLU A 677 -6.63 0.51 -33.39
N PRO A 678 -6.67 1.59 -32.59
CA PRO A 678 -7.11 1.48 -31.21
C PRO A 678 -8.51 0.86 -31.11
N CYS A 679 -8.74 0.12 -30.02
CA CYS A 679 -10.01 -0.60 -29.79
C CYS A 679 -11.23 0.32 -29.76
N LEU A 680 -11.03 1.63 -29.54
CA LEU A 680 -12.01 2.67 -29.79
C LEU A 680 -11.42 3.77 -30.69
N SER A 681 -11.94 3.85 -31.91
CA SER A 681 -11.58 4.84 -32.93
C SER A 681 -12.85 5.29 -33.65
N VAL A 682 -12.90 6.53 -34.13
CA VAL A 682 -14.05 7.09 -34.84
C VAL A 682 -13.71 7.40 -36.28
N LEU A 683 -14.67 7.20 -37.18
CA LEU A 683 -14.54 7.58 -38.59
C LEU A 683 -14.82 9.08 -38.73
N ILE A 684 -13.84 9.82 -39.24
CA ILE A 684 -13.93 11.26 -39.49
C ILE A 684 -13.23 11.55 -40.81
N ASP A 685 -13.95 12.16 -41.74
CA ASP A 685 -13.41 12.52 -43.06
C ASP A 685 -12.81 11.28 -43.77
N ASP A 686 -13.54 10.15 -43.73
CA ASP A 686 -13.16 8.81 -44.23
C ASP A 686 -11.89 8.18 -43.62
N LEU A 687 -11.36 8.75 -42.53
CA LEU A 687 -10.19 8.23 -41.82
C LEU A 687 -10.57 7.79 -40.40
N TRP A 688 -10.03 6.64 -39.98
CA TRP A 688 -10.13 6.19 -38.61
C TRP A 688 -9.18 6.98 -37.73
N GLN A 689 -9.73 7.64 -36.71
CA GLN A 689 -8.98 8.48 -35.80
C GLN A 689 -9.19 8.02 -34.36
N ALA A 690 -8.08 7.95 -33.62
CA ALA A 690 -8.13 7.68 -32.18
C ALA A 690 -8.95 8.76 -31.45
N VAL A 691 -9.72 8.34 -30.44
CA VAL A 691 -10.57 9.24 -29.65
C VAL A 691 -9.73 10.12 -28.70
N SER A 692 -9.10 11.14 -29.26
CA SER A 692 -8.26 12.12 -28.56
C SER A 692 -9.09 13.24 -27.94
N PRO A 693 -8.54 14.08 -27.04
CA PRO A 693 -9.27 15.19 -26.42
C PRO A 693 -9.81 16.19 -27.45
N GLN A 694 -9.09 16.40 -28.55
CA GLN A 694 -9.51 17.28 -29.65
C GLN A 694 -10.72 16.71 -30.37
N ILE A 695 -10.72 15.40 -30.63
CA ILE A 695 -11.84 14.70 -31.24
C ILE A 695 -13.05 14.71 -30.30
N ILE A 696 -12.85 14.42 -29.01
CA ILE A 696 -13.93 14.46 -28.00
C ILE A 696 -14.57 15.85 -27.95
N SER A 697 -13.77 16.92 -27.92
CA SER A 697 -14.29 18.30 -27.94
C SER A 697 -15.05 18.59 -29.24
N ARG A 698 -14.48 18.24 -30.42
CA ARG A 698 -15.15 18.41 -31.73
C ARG A 698 -16.49 17.69 -31.78
N LEU A 699 -16.55 16.44 -31.34
CA LEU A 699 -17.79 15.65 -31.35
C LEU A 699 -18.79 16.15 -30.29
N SER A 700 -18.33 16.58 -29.12
CA SER A 700 -19.18 17.16 -28.07
C SER A 700 -19.79 18.48 -28.52
N GLU A 701 -19.03 19.35 -29.20
CA GLU A 701 -19.55 20.59 -29.78
C GLU A 701 -20.54 20.33 -30.92
N LYS A 702 -20.33 19.25 -31.70
CA LYS A 702 -21.20 18.88 -32.83
C LYS A 702 -22.55 18.30 -32.37
N TYR A 703 -22.55 17.45 -31.34
CA TYR A 703 -23.72 16.64 -30.97
C TYR A 703 -24.33 16.97 -29.61
N LEU A 704 -23.58 17.60 -28.73
CA LEU A 704 -23.95 17.89 -27.35
C LEU A 704 -23.68 19.38 -27.03
N ALA A 705 -23.58 19.71 -25.74
CA ALA A 705 -23.00 20.97 -25.30
C ALA A 705 -21.48 20.82 -25.10
N PRO A 706 -20.70 21.93 -25.14
CA PRO A 706 -19.28 21.89 -24.81
C PRO A 706 -19.06 21.32 -23.40
N ILE A 707 -18.42 20.15 -23.35
CA ILE A 707 -18.05 19.44 -22.12
C ILE A 707 -16.52 19.37 -22.06
N ASP A 708 -15.93 19.70 -20.91
CA ASP A 708 -14.51 19.50 -20.71
C ASP A 708 -14.21 17.99 -20.61
N PRO A 709 -13.33 17.42 -21.45
CA PRO A 709 -13.04 15.98 -21.45
C PRO A 709 -12.53 15.44 -20.11
N GLY A 710 -11.87 16.29 -19.30
CA GLY A 710 -11.41 15.92 -17.96
C GLY A 710 -12.57 15.68 -16.99
N SER A 711 -13.74 16.26 -17.23
CA SER A 711 -14.90 16.18 -16.33
C SER A 711 -15.41 14.75 -16.11
N LEU A 712 -15.25 13.85 -17.10
CA LEU A 712 -15.65 12.44 -16.98
C LEU A 712 -14.86 11.69 -15.91
N ARG A 713 -13.56 12.03 -15.79
CA ARG A 713 -12.69 11.51 -14.73
C ARG A 713 -13.09 12.05 -13.35
N HIS A 714 -13.56 13.29 -13.29
CA HIS A 714 -14.03 13.91 -12.04
C HIS A 714 -15.34 13.26 -11.59
N LEU A 715 -16.23 12.96 -12.52
CA LEU A 715 -17.45 12.20 -12.25
C LEU A 715 -17.17 10.82 -11.67
N CYS A 716 -16.20 10.09 -12.23
CA CYS A 716 -15.78 8.81 -11.68
C CYS A 716 -15.29 8.95 -10.22
N ALA A 717 -14.42 9.93 -9.95
CA ALA A 717 -13.92 10.18 -8.59
C ALA A 717 -15.05 10.54 -7.62
N HIS A 718 -16.01 11.37 -8.08
CA HIS A 718 -17.21 11.72 -7.33
C HIS A 718 -18.04 10.49 -6.96
N GLN A 719 -18.38 9.64 -7.94
CA GLN A 719 -19.16 8.42 -7.74
C GLN A 719 -18.50 7.43 -6.78
N ILE A 720 -17.16 7.27 -6.85
CA ILE A 720 -16.44 6.41 -5.92
C ILE A 720 -16.50 6.97 -4.49
N ILE A 721 -16.37 8.29 -4.32
CA ILE A 721 -16.40 8.91 -3.00
C ILE A 721 -17.81 8.91 -2.41
N GLN A 722 -18.85 9.00 -3.24
CA GLN A 722 -20.22 8.79 -2.80
C GLN A 722 -20.43 7.40 -2.18
N THR A 723 -19.67 6.38 -2.58
CA THR A 723 -19.73 5.08 -1.90
C THR A 723 -19.31 5.18 -0.43
N ALA A 724 -18.36 6.06 -0.08
CA ALA A 724 -17.96 6.29 1.31
C ALA A 724 -19.09 6.90 2.15
N LEU A 725 -20.01 7.65 1.53
CA LEU A 725 -21.12 8.32 2.22
C LEU A 725 -22.23 7.35 2.63
N GLN A 726 -22.31 6.16 2.01
CA GLN A 726 -23.35 5.18 2.30
C GLN A 726 -23.26 4.64 3.74
N PRO A 727 -24.39 4.37 4.42
CA PRO A 727 -24.40 3.63 5.68
C PRO A 727 -23.71 2.27 5.50
N HIS A 728 -22.81 1.89 6.43
CA HIS A 728 -22.05 0.63 6.38
C HIS A 728 -21.16 0.44 5.13
N SER A 729 -20.65 1.54 4.57
CA SER A 729 -19.74 1.50 3.42
C SER A 729 -18.45 0.70 3.65
N GLU A 730 -18.08 -0.11 2.65
CA GLU A 730 -16.78 -0.78 2.52
C GLU A 730 -15.78 0.04 1.68
N PHE A 731 -15.84 1.38 1.74
CA PHE A 731 -14.89 2.21 1.01
C PHE A 731 -13.46 1.95 1.47
N GLU A 732 -12.56 1.80 0.50
CA GLU A 732 -11.12 1.68 0.72
C GLU A 732 -10.35 2.71 -0.13
N GLN A 733 -9.50 3.50 0.52
CA GLN A 733 -8.66 4.50 -0.17
C GLN A 733 -7.67 3.87 -1.18
N SER A 734 -7.21 2.65 -0.91
CA SER A 734 -6.38 1.85 -1.82
C SER A 734 -7.03 1.67 -3.19
N GLU A 735 -8.33 1.36 -3.21
CA GLU A 735 -9.11 1.14 -4.43
C GLU A 735 -9.31 2.44 -5.23
N LEU A 736 -9.58 3.55 -4.54
CA LEU A 736 -9.63 4.87 -5.18
C LEU A 736 -8.28 5.24 -5.82
N ASN A 737 -7.16 4.96 -5.14
CA ASN A 737 -5.83 5.18 -5.69
C ASN A 737 -5.56 4.30 -6.93
N GLN A 738 -6.03 3.05 -6.90
CA GLN A 738 -5.97 2.13 -8.04
C GLN A 738 -6.75 2.66 -9.23
N LYS A 739 -8.00 3.05 -8.98
CA LYS A 739 -8.91 3.51 -10.01
C LYS A 739 -8.52 4.85 -10.61
N MET A 740 -7.89 5.71 -9.83
CA MET A 740 -7.42 6.98 -10.33
C MET A 740 -5.97 6.88 -10.86
N ASN A 741 -5.24 5.78 -10.62
CA ASN A 741 -3.81 5.66 -10.93
C ASN A 741 -2.98 6.78 -10.26
N HIS A 742 -3.27 7.05 -8.98
CA HIS A 742 -2.59 8.06 -8.14
C HIS A 742 -1.68 7.42 -7.09
N TYR A 743 -0.92 6.41 -7.50
CA TYR A 743 0.12 5.83 -6.65
C TYR A 743 1.32 6.75 -6.52
N LYS A 744 1.98 6.72 -5.34
CA LYS A 744 3.32 7.32 -5.22
C LYS A 744 4.29 6.48 -6.06
N ARG A 745 5.39 7.09 -6.52
CA ARG A 745 6.44 6.40 -7.30
C ARG A 745 6.83 5.07 -6.63
N GLY A 746 6.81 3.99 -7.41
CA GLY A 746 7.16 2.63 -6.95
C GLY A 746 6.02 1.86 -6.25
N GLN A 747 4.81 2.42 -6.14
CA GLN A 747 3.64 1.76 -5.52
C GLN A 747 2.60 1.26 -6.55
N ASN A 748 2.97 1.08 -7.81
CA ASN A 748 2.04 0.59 -8.84
C ASN A 748 1.68 -0.89 -8.55
N PRO A 749 0.38 -1.25 -8.52
CA PRO A 749 -0.07 -2.64 -8.32
C PRO A 749 0.32 -3.60 -9.44
N LEU A 750 0.89 -3.10 -10.54
CA LEU A 750 1.47 -3.91 -11.61
C LEU A 750 2.96 -3.63 -11.85
N ALA A 751 3.66 -3.01 -10.92
CA ALA A 751 5.12 -2.97 -11.02
C ALA A 751 5.70 -4.40 -10.95
N GLU A 752 6.91 -4.58 -11.47
CA GLU A 752 7.71 -5.81 -11.35
C GLU A 752 7.81 -6.33 -9.90
N PHE A 753 7.58 -5.44 -8.92
CA PHE A 753 7.61 -5.71 -7.48
C PHE A 753 6.26 -5.46 -6.79
N SER A 754 5.14 -5.63 -7.50
CA SER A 754 3.82 -5.52 -6.88
C SER A 754 3.62 -6.58 -5.79
N LEU A 755 3.09 -6.15 -4.64
CA LEU A 755 2.65 -7.03 -3.56
C LEU A 755 1.27 -7.65 -3.85
N CYS A 756 0.58 -7.21 -4.90
CA CYS A 756 -0.73 -7.69 -5.31
C CYS A 756 -0.63 -8.42 -6.65
N SER A 757 -1.15 -9.64 -6.71
CA SER A 757 -1.26 -10.37 -7.96
C SER A 757 -2.21 -9.66 -8.96
N ILE A 758 -2.07 -9.98 -10.25
CA ILE A 758 -3.02 -9.51 -11.28
C ILE A 758 -4.44 -9.98 -10.95
N SER A 759 -4.61 -11.22 -10.49
CA SER A 759 -5.91 -11.77 -10.07
C SER A 759 -6.53 -10.97 -8.93
N THR A 760 -5.75 -10.61 -7.90
CA THR A 760 -6.23 -9.77 -6.79
C THR A 760 -6.61 -8.38 -7.30
N SER A 761 -5.81 -7.81 -8.22
CA SER A 761 -6.11 -6.50 -8.83
C SER A 761 -7.39 -6.53 -9.68
N ILE A 762 -7.71 -7.66 -10.31
CA ILE A 762 -8.95 -7.89 -11.06
C ILE A 762 -10.14 -7.96 -10.11
N GLU A 763 -10.03 -8.77 -9.05
CA GLU A 763 -11.08 -8.94 -8.05
C GLU A 763 -11.46 -7.60 -7.40
N ILE A 764 -10.46 -6.83 -6.95
CA ILE A 764 -10.66 -5.52 -6.34
C ILE A 764 -11.37 -4.55 -7.28
N GLN A 765 -10.92 -4.44 -8.55
CA GLN A 765 -11.53 -3.54 -9.51
C GLN A 765 -12.98 -3.94 -9.85
N ARG A 766 -13.27 -5.24 -10.00
CA ARG A 766 -14.62 -5.76 -10.24
C ARG A 766 -15.54 -5.50 -9.06
N ARG A 767 -15.08 -5.78 -7.84
CA ARG A 767 -15.82 -5.52 -6.59
C ARG A 767 -16.22 -4.05 -6.50
N MET A 768 -15.24 -3.15 -6.69
CA MET A 768 -15.47 -1.72 -6.65
C MET A 768 -16.43 -1.26 -7.76
N GLN A 769 -16.29 -1.74 -9.00
CA GLN A 769 -17.23 -1.42 -10.10
C GLN A 769 -18.66 -1.84 -9.77
N LYS A 770 -18.87 -3.08 -9.32
CA LYS A 770 -20.19 -3.57 -8.91
C LYS A 770 -20.81 -2.71 -7.82
N ARG A 771 -20.01 -2.32 -6.82
CA ARG A 771 -20.45 -1.45 -5.73
C ARG A 771 -20.81 -0.04 -6.20
N VAL A 772 -19.99 0.57 -7.07
CA VAL A 772 -20.28 1.89 -7.65
C VAL A 772 -21.55 1.85 -8.49
N LYS A 773 -21.74 0.82 -9.33
CA LYS A 773 -22.98 0.63 -10.10
C LYS A 773 -24.19 0.49 -9.16
N HIS A 774 -24.10 -0.35 -8.12
CA HIS A 774 -25.21 -0.63 -7.21
C HIS A 774 -25.59 0.56 -6.30
N CYS A 775 -24.60 1.19 -5.64
CA CYS A 775 -24.85 2.32 -4.75
C CYS A 775 -25.49 3.51 -5.50
N ASN A 776 -25.07 3.74 -6.74
CA ASN A 776 -25.60 4.80 -7.60
C ASN A 776 -26.86 4.37 -8.38
N ALA A 777 -27.35 3.14 -8.25
CA ALA A 777 -28.64 2.74 -8.80
C ALA A 777 -29.80 2.96 -7.81
N ASN A 778 -29.52 2.95 -6.50
CA ASN A 778 -30.52 3.00 -5.42
C ASN A 778 -30.86 4.43 -4.94
N SER A 779 -30.04 5.44 -5.22
CA SER A 779 -30.40 6.85 -4.98
C SER A 779 -31.32 7.35 -6.08
N ARG A 780 -32.45 7.97 -5.71
CA ARG A 780 -33.48 8.51 -6.63
C ARG A 780 -33.00 9.66 -7.54
N THR A 781 -31.71 9.98 -7.52
CA THR A 781 -31.08 11.18 -8.11
C THR A 781 -29.87 10.88 -9.02
N THR A 782 -29.46 9.61 -9.15
CA THR A 782 -28.23 9.20 -9.86
C THR A 782 -28.54 8.52 -11.20
N GLY A 783 -28.39 9.27 -12.29
CA GLY A 783 -28.87 8.88 -13.62
C GLY A 783 -27.85 8.19 -14.54
N PHE A 784 -26.53 8.28 -14.28
CA PHE A 784 -25.53 7.77 -15.23
C PHE A 784 -25.66 6.25 -15.48
N TRP A 785 -25.56 5.44 -14.42
CA TRP A 785 -25.53 3.97 -14.56
C TRP A 785 -26.88 3.39 -15.01
N GLN A 786 -28.00 3.99 -14.58
CA GLN A 786 -29.33 3.64 -15.08
C GLN A 786 -29.50 3.98 -16.57
N SER A 787 -28.95 5.13 -17.01
CA SER A 787 -28.97 5.51 -18.42
C SER A 787 -28.10 4.58 -19.26
N VAL A 788 -26.92 4.24 -18.74
CA VAL A 788 -26.01 3.26 -19.32
C VAL A 788 -26.67 1.91 -19.53
N GLU A 789 -27.30 1.34 -18.50
CA GLU A 789 -27.94 0.02 -18.59
C GLU A 789 -28.99 -0.05 -19.71
N LYS A 790 -29.75 1.03 -19.90
CA LYS A 790 -30.73 1.11 -20.99
C LYS A 790 -30.08 1.32 -22.36
N TRP A 791 -29.09 2.22 -22.46
CA TRP A 791 -28.50 2.59 -23.74
C TRP A 791 -27.49 1.57 -24.25
N ASP A 792 -26.79 0.83 -23.38
CA ASP A 792 -25.86 -0.24 -23.77
C ASP A 792 -26.61 -1.28 -24.61
N VAL A 793 -27.82 -1.69 -24.18
CA VAL A 793 -28.69 -2.62 -24.93
C VAL A 793 -29.10 -2.05 -26.29
N ILE A 794 -29.63 -0.82 -26.31
CA ILE A 794 -30.11 -0.19 -27.55
C ILE A 794 -28.97 -0.04 -28.57
N VAL A 795 -27.79 0.41 -28.13
CA VAL A 795 -26.63 0.62 -29.00
C VAL A 795 -26.13 -0.71 -29.54
N THR A 796 -26.06 -1.75 -28.71
CA THR A 796 -25.69 -3.11 -29.12
C THR A 796 -26.60 -3.63 -30.23
N ASP A 797 -27.92 -3.54 -30.02
CA ASP A 797 -28.90 -4.01 -31.01
C ASP A 797 -28.77 -3.26 -32.34
N GLN A 798 -28.55 -1.94 -32.30
CA GLN A 798 -28.38 -1.15 -33.53
C GLN A 798 -27.09 -1.49 -34.27
N MET A 799 -25.97 -1.74 -33.58
CA MET A 799 -24.70 -2.16 -34.20
C MET A 799 -24.83 -3.53 -34.88
N ARG A 800 -25.47 -4.49 -34.20
CA ARG A 800 -25.69 -5.84 -34.72
C ARG A 800 -26.68 -5.85 -35.88
N GLN A 801 -27.76 -5.07 -35.79
CA GLN A 801 -28.74 -4.94 -36.87
C GLN A 801 -28.11 -4.33 -38.13
N TYR A 802 -27.30 -3.28 -37.99
CA TYR A 802 -26.57 -2.68 -39.10
C TYR A 802 -25.65 -3.69 -39.80
N SER A 803 -25.01 -4.56 -39.01
CA SER A 803 -24.17 -5.63 -39.54
C SER A 803 -24.98 -6.65 -40.33
N CYS A 804 -26.15 -7.06 -39.84
CA CYS A 804 -27.02 -8.00 -40.55
C CYS A 804 -27.60 -7.42 -41.86
N GLU A 805 -28.02 -6.15 -41.85
CA GLU A 805 -28.65 -5.49 -43.01
C GLU A 805 -27.69 -5.30 -44.21
N ARG A 806 -26.36 -5.35 -44.00
CA ARG A 806 -25.36 -5.16 -45.07
C ARG A 806 -24.89 -6.49 -45.71
N TYR A 807 -25.04 -7.60 -45.00
CA TYR A 807 -24.71 -8.96 -45.49
C TYR A 807 -25.92 -9.70 -46.08
N ALA A 808 -27.15 -9.17 -45.89
CA ALA A 808 -28.36 -9.58 -46.60
C ALA A 808 -28.52 -8.78 -47.89
#